data_AF-A0A3C1J8I2-F1
#
_entry.id   AF-A0A3C1J8I2-F1
#
_cell.length_a   1.000
_cell.length_b   1.000
_cell.length_c   1.000
_cell.angle_alpha   90.00
_cell.angle_beta   90.00
_cell.angle_gamma   90.00
#
_symmetry.space_group_name_H-M   'P 1'
#
loop_
_entity.id
_entity.type
_entity.pdbx_description
1 polymer ?
#
loop_
_entity_poly.entity_id
_entity_poly.type
_entity_poly.pdbx_seq_one_letter_code
_entity_poly.pdbx_strand_id
1 'polypeptide(L)'
;EQFAGLIDGGADLLLLETAHDVLNLKAGLAAARLAFKKAGRDLPVIVSATMDERNKMLSGHDAEAFFAAVEHFPLAAIGFNCSTGPEGLGLRLERLAARAQFPVFAMPNAGLPDENGRYLQTPETFSAVMADYAAKGLLNAAGGCCGTDPGHIKALAEAVKGIKPRAPRASGPWVVSGVEALFFDEIEPPAMVGERNNSIGSKKFRDMVAAGDWAGAVALAKAQAAAGAHVLDVCLANPERDELADVKTFAPMLARAVRLPLMTDTTDTAVMEEVLKTAPGKALLNSVNFEFGEDKPRAAAELVKTYGAKLVFGCIDADKTHGLPLDAGRKLAIARRAYAFLTGECGLQAGDIIFDTLVFPVAVGGEHAKTAHETIKAIEAIKKEFPGVKTILGVSNVSFGLPPASREVLNSVFLHHAVKAGLDLAIVNIEKLKRYAGISAEERELAEDLVFARRPDAAARFAARYRDAKKGPAAAAAPDASPAEALRLAVLGGTRAGIAEAVAALLKTENPLDIINGPVMRAMAEVGKQFACGDLIVTEVLQSAEAAKAAVTALEPALKAQKAPRRGRVLLATVKGDVHDIGKNLVGIIFESNGFDVEDLGVKVAPEDIAAAAAKSRPDFIGLSGLLVRSCEQMTVTARELAKAGLDCPLLVGGAALTPKFTETNIVPNYKGQVFYAKDAMEGLNYALRKVSAA
;
A
#
# COMPACT_ATOMS: atom_id res chain seq x y z
N GLU A 1 33.36 0.97 17.97
CA GLU A 1 34.19 0.75 19.17
C GLU A 1 33.59 -0.33 20.07
N GLN A 2 32.38 -0.12 20.63
CA GLN A 2 31.71 -1.09 21.51
C GLN A 2 31.68 -2.53 20.97
N PHE A 3 31.28 -2.73 19.71
CA PHE A 3 31.27 -4.08 19.12
C PHE A 3 32.65 -4.75 19.10
N ALA A 4 33.73 -4.00 18.85
CA ALA A 4 35.08 -4.56 18.89
C ALA A 4 35.43 -5.00 20.32
N GLY A 5 35.14 -4.18 21.32
CA GLY A 5 35.36 -4.54 22.73
C GLY A 5 34.56 -5.77 23.17
N LEU A 6 33.32 -5.91 22.71
CA LEU A 6 32.50 -7.11 22.98
C LEU A 6 33.06 -8.36 22.32
N ILE A 7 33.51 -8.25 21.07
CA ILE A 7 34.12 -9.36 20.34
C ILE A 7 35.42 -9.80 21.01
N ASP A 8 36.29 -8.85 21.36
CA ASP A 8 37.57 -9.11 22.05
C ASP A 8 37.35 -9.69 23.46
N GLY A 9 36.28 -9.24 24.13
CA GLY A 9 35.83 -9.78 25.42
C GLY A 9 35.25 -11.20 25.36
N GLY A 10 35.14 -11.79 24.17
CA GLY A 10 34.69 -13.17 23.99
C GLY A 10 33.18 -13.34 23.96
N ALA A 11 32.41 -12.31 23.58
CA ALA A 11 30.96 -12.44 23.41
C ALA A 11 30.60 -13.50 22.35
N ASP A 12 29.56 -14.29 22.64
CA ASP A 12 29.00 -15.29 21.73
C ASP A 12 27.95 -14.72 20.77
N LEU A 13 27.37 -13.57 21.12
CA LEU A 13 26.24 -12.94 20.46
C LEU A 13 26.33 -11.41 20.63
N LEU A 14 25.89 -10.66 19.63
CA LEU A 14 25.62 -9.24 19.76
C LEU A 14 24.10 -8.98 19.80
N LEU A 15 23.64 -8.30 20.84
CA LEU A 15 22.25 -7.87 20.98
C LEU A 15 22.18 -6.34 20.86
N LEU A 16 21.53 -5.85 19.80
CA LEU A 16 21.13 -4.45 19.67
C LEU A 16 19.73 -4.34 20.24
N GLU A 17 19.62 -3.99 21.52
CA GLU A 17 18.34 -3.88 22.21
C GLU A 17 17.86 -2.44 22.42
N THR A 18 16.58 -2.31 22.72
CA THR A 18 15.95 -1.04 23.10
C THR A 18 16.08 0.04 22.03
N ALA A 19 16.04 -0.35 20.76
CA ALA A 19 16.11 0.59 19.66
C ALA A 19 14.79 1.40 19.57
N HIS A 20 14.87 2.71 19.80
CA HIS A 20 13.76 3.65 19.60
C HIS A 20 13.77 4.30 18.21
N ASP A 21 14.91 4.23 17.52
CA ASP A 21 15.14 4.86 16.24
C ASP A 21 15.77 3.88 15.24
N VAL A 22 15.22 3.82 14.04
CA VAL A 22 15.63 2.86 13.01
C VAL A 22 16.97 3.26 12.36
N LEU A 23 17.28 4.55 12.24
CA LEU A 23 18.58 5.00 11.71
C LEU A 23 19.72 4.60 12.65
N ASN A 24 19.53 4.77 13.96
CA ASN A 24 20.49 4.33 14.97
C ASN A 24 20.74 2.83 14.87
N LEU A 25 19.68 2.05 14.64
CA LEU A 25 19.77 0.61 14.49
C LEU A 25 20.52 0.20 13.21
N LYS A 26 20.21 0.83 12.07
CA LYS A 26 20.94 0.64 10.81
C LYS A 26 22.41 1.01 10.95
N ALA A 27 22.72 2.11 11.63
CA ALA A 27 24.10 2.51 11.93
C ALA A 27 24.81 1.44 12.81
N GLY A 28 24.11 0.87 13.78
CA GLY A 28 24.60 -0.25 14.59
C GLY A 28 24.91 -1.48 13.75
N LEU A 29 24.02 -1.88 12.84
CA LEU A 29 24.25 -3.02 11.93
C LEU A 29 25.43 -2.78 10.98
N ALA A 30 25.54 -1.58 10.41
CA ALA A 30 26.70 -1.19 9.61
C ALA A 30 28.00 -1.25 10.43
N ALA A 31 27.98 -0.75 11.67
CA ALA A 31 29.12 -0.82 12.58
C ALA A 31 29.48 -2.27 12.97
N ALA A 32 28.50 -3.17 13.10
CA ALA A 32 28.72 -4.59 13.36
C ALA A 32 29.49 -5.24 12.20
N ARG A 33 29.09 -4.99 10.94
CA ARG A 33 29.84 -5.45 9.75
C ARG A 33 31.29 -4.99 9.75
N LEU A 34 31.54 -3.72 10.07
CA LEU A 34 32.90 -3.18 10.16
C LEU A 34 33.71 -3.85 11.27
N ALA A 35 33.08 -4.10 12.42
CA ALA A 35 33.72 -4.80 13.54
C ALA A 35 34.05 -6.26 13.19
N PHE A 36 33.15 -6.98 12.53
CA PHE A 36 33.38 -8.35 12.07
C PHE A 36 34.53 -8.44 11.07
N LYS A 37 34.58 -7.53 10.09
CA LYS A 37 35.69 -7.45 9.13
C LYS A 37 37.03 -7.22 9.83
N LYS A 38 37.06 -6.36 10.86
CA LYS A 38 38.27 -6.09 11.64
C LYS A 38 38.69 -7.30 12.48
N ALA A 39 37.73 -8.01 13.07
CA ALA A 39 37.98 -9.18 13.91
C ALA A 39 38.26 -10.47 13.10
N GLY A 40 37.95 -10.50 11.81
CA GLY A 40 38.06 -11.68 10.96
C GLY A 40 37.06 -12.80 11.33
N ARG A 41 36.00 -12.47 12.08
CA ARG A 41 34.94 -13.40 12.46
C ARG A 41 33.60 -12.69 12.57
N ASP A 42 32.53 -13.41 12.23
CA ASP A 42 31.15 -12.94 12.36
C ASP A 42 30.53 -13.52 13.63
N LEU A 43 29.74 -12.72 14.34
CA LEU A 43 28.92 -13.20 15.46
C LEU A 43 27.43 -13.16 15.09
N PRO A 44 26.60 -14.07 15.65
CA PRO A 44 25.15 -13.96 15.58
C PRO A 44 24.68 -12.61 16.12
N VAL A 45 23.83 -11.91 15.35
CA VAL A 45 23.26 -10.61 15.72
C VAL A 45 21.78 -10.75 16.00
N ILE A 46 21.34 -10.28 17.17
CA ILE A 46 19.94 -10.12 17.52
C ILE A 46 19.59 -8.64 17.54
N VAL A 47 18.41 -8.32 17.05
CA VAL A 47 17.90 -6.95 16.99
C VAL A 47 16.55 -6.87 17.69
N SER A 48 16.41 -5.89 18.58
CA SER A 48 15.17 -5.59 19.30
C SER A 48 14.77 -4.14 19.11
N ALA A 49 13.49 -3.92 18.78
CA ALA A 49 12.88 -2.60 18.81
C ALA A 49 12.05 -2.38 20.07
N THR A 50 11.95 -1.12 20.49
CA THR A 50 11.03 -0.69 21.54
C THR A 50 9.95 0.20 20.92
N MET A 51 8.70 -0.21 21.12
CA MET A 51 7.52 0.42 20.51
C MET A 51 6.46 0.71 21.58
N ASP A 52 5.67 1.74 21.36
CA ASP A 52 4.51 2.05 22.18
C ASP A 52 3.37 1.04 21.99
N GLU A 53 2.28 1.22 22.75
CA GLU A 53 1.07 0.38 22.67
C GLU A 53 0.36 0.48 21.30
N ARG A 54 0.68 1.50 20.49
CA ARG A 54 0.11 1.74 19.17
C ARG A 54 0.95 1.13 18.04
N ASN A 55 1.90 0.26 18.37
CA ASN A 55 2.81 -0.37 17.41
C ASN A 55 3.66 0.67 16.67
N LYS A 56 4.19 1.67 17.38
CA LYS A 56 5.08 2.69 16.80
C LYS A 56 6.35 2.88 17.63
N MET A 57 7.49 2.93 16.95
CA MET A 57 8.76 3.40 17.50
C MET A 57 8.70 4.93 17.71
N LEU A 58 9.64 5.49 18.48
CA LEU A 58 9.74 6.94 18.65
C LEU A 58 9.95 7.68 17.31
N SER A 59 10.64 7.02 16.39
CA SER A 59 10.85 7.47 15.01
C SER A 59 9.61 7.33 14.09
N GLY A 60 8.48 6.83 14.59
CA GLY A 60 7.22 6.68 13.86
C GLY A 60 7.05 5.40 13.03
N HIS A 61 8.07 4.54 12.99
CA HIS A 61 8.07 3.26 12.29
C HIS A 61 7.24 2.21 13.05
N ASP A 62 6.47 1.39 12.34
CA ASP A 62 5.82 0.22 12.92
C ASP A 62 6.67 -1.06 12.79
N ALA A 63 6.17 -2.17 13.33
CA ALA A 63 6.78 -3.50 13.23
C ALA A 63 7.18 -3.90 11.79
N GLU A 64 6.37 -3.53 10.80
CA GLU A 64 6.61 -3.89 9.40
C GLU A 64 7.72 -3.04 8.79
N ALA A 65 7.72 -1.72 9.05
CA ALA A 65 8.80 -0.82 8.62
C ALA A 65 10.13 -1.13 9.33
N PHE A 66 10.07 -1.49 10.61
CA PHE A 66 11.20 -2.00 11.38
C PHE A 66 11.80 -3.26 10.74
N PHE A 67 10.96 -4.26 10.45
CA PHE A 67 11.41 -5.47 9.76
C PHE A 67 12.08 -5.14 8.42
N ALA A 68 11.42 -4.33 7.58
CA ALA A 68 11.94 -3.94 6.27
C ALA A 68 13.32 -3.27 6.34
N ALA A 69 13.56 -2.45 7.37
CA ALA A 69 14.82 -1.73 7.53
C ALA A 69 16.00 -2.64 7.89
N VAL A 70 15.76 -3.77 8.57
CA VAL A 70 16.84 -4.64 9.10
C VAL A 70 16.95 -6.00 8.42
N GLU A 71 15.96 -6.41 7.61
CA GLU A 71 15.93 -7.76 7.04
C GLU A 71 17.09 -8.11 6.11
N HIS A 72 17.77 -7.09 5.59
CA HIS A 72 19.00 -7.23 4.78
C HIS A 72 20.18 -7.82 5.56
N PHE A 73 20.13 -7.81 6.90
CA PHE A 73 21.17 -8.33 7.76
C PHE A 73 20.86 -9.80 8.14
N PRO A 74 21.85 -10.71 8.17
CA PRO A 74 21.64 -12.09 8.58
C PRO A 74 21.40 -12.20 10.10
N LEU A 75 20.20 -11.84 10.54
CA LEU A 75 19.83 -11.82 11.96
C LEU A 75 19.62 -13.23 12.51
N ALA A 76 20.13 -13.46 13.72
CA ALA A 76 19.86 -14.67 14.50
C ALA A 76 18.45 -14.65 15.10
N ALA A 77 17.96 -13.47 15.48
CA ALA A 77 16.58 -13.25 15.89
C ALA A 77 16.20 -11.76 15.76
N ILE A 78 14.90 -11.50 15.63
CA ILE A 78 14.31 -10.16 15.61
C ILE A 78 13.14 -10.09 16.59
N GLY A 79 12.96 -8.96 17.27
CA GLY A 79 11.95 -8.93 18.31
C GLY A 79 11.69 -7.57 18.92
N PHE A 80 11.03 -7.63 20.07
CA PHE A 80 10.67 -6.46 20.85
C PHE A 80 11.11 -6.61 22.30
N ASN A 81 11.51 -5.50 22.90
CA ASN A 81 11.76 -5.44 24.33
C ASN A 81 11.27 -4.12 24.92
N CYS A 82 10.97 -4.15 26.22
CA CYS A 82 10.61 -2.98 27.01
C CYS A 82 9.34 -2.22 26.51
N SER A 83 9.17 -0.97 26.95
CA SER A 83 7.98 -0.10 26.78
C SER A 83 6.70 -0.56 27.45
N THR A 84 6.20 -1.75 27.13
CA THR A 84 4.90 -2.24 27.59
C THR A 84 5.02 -3.58 28.32
N GLY A 85 3.97 -3.93 29.07
CA GLY A 85 3.79 -5.31 29.53
C GLY A 85 3.50 -6.28 28.37
N PRO A 86 3.42 -7.59 28.66
CA PRO A 86 3.05 -8.64 27.69
C PRO A 86 1.75 -8.32 26.94
N GLU A 87 0.74 -7.78 27.63
CA GLU A 87 -0.58 -7.49 27.07
C GLU A 87 -0.53 -6.51 25.88
N GLY A 88 0.45 -5.59 25.88
CA GLY A 88 0.66 -4.62 24.81
C GLY A 88 1.41 -5.16 23.58
N LEU A 89 1.89 -6.42 23.61
CA LEU A 89 2.74 -6.98 22.54
C LEU A 89 1.97 -7.64 21.39
N GLY A 90 0.68 -7.95 21.55
CA GLY A 90 -0.05 -8.80 20.60
C GLY A 90 0.04 -8.33 19.15
N LEU A 91 -0.42 -7.11 18.86
CA LEU A 91 -0.47 -6.58 17.49
C LEU A 91 0.91 -6.55 16.81
N ARG A 92 1.95 -6.09 17.51
CA ARG A 92 3.31 -5.97 16.96
C ARG A 92 3.95 -7.33 16.71
N LEU A 93 3.72 -8.31 17.59
CA LEU A 93 4.21 -9.68 17.40
C LEU A 93 3.52 -10.38 16.24
N GLU A 94 2.20 -10.26 16.14
CA GLU A 94 1.44 -10.84 15.03
C GLU A 94 1.92 -10.29 13.68
N ARG A 95 2.10 -8.96 13.58
CA ARG A 95 2.59 -8.29 12.37
C ARG A 95 4.00 -8.73 11.99
N LEU A 96 4.92 -8.75 12.96
CA LEU A 96 6.30 -9.18 12.72
C LEU A 96 6.36 -10.67 12.34
N ALA A 97 5.68 -11.53 13.10
CA ALA A 97 5.69 -12.98 12.90
C ALA A 97 5.09 -13.40 11.55
N ALA A 98 4.12 -12.65 11.02
CA ALA A 98 3.53 -12.90 9.71
C ALA A 98 4.52 -12.69 8.55
N ARG A 99 5.55 -11.85 8.73
CA ARG A 99 6.45 -11.42 7.66
C ARG A 99 7.88 -11.94 7.82
N ALA A 100 8.37 -12.10 9.06
CA ALA A 100 9.77 -12.35 9.34
C ALA A 100 10.29 -13.71 8.83
N GLN A 101 11.46 -13.69 8.18
CA GLN A 101 12.23 -14.89 7.82
C GLN A 101 13.15 -15.37 8.96
N PHE A 102 13.20 -14.62 10.07
CA PHE A 102 14.05 -14.91 11.22
C PHE A 102 13.25 -15.45 12.40
N PRO A 103 13.91 -16.08 13.38
CA PRO A 103 13.33 -16.33 14.70
C PRO A 103 12.81 -15.03 15.33
N VAL A 104 11.62 -15.08 15.93
CA VAL A 104 10.98 -13.94 16.60
C VAL A 104 11.09 -14.09 18.11
N PHE A 105 11.43 -13.01 18.83
CA PHE A 105 11.47 -13.02 20.29
C PHE A 105 10.77 -11.82 20.93
N ALA A 106 10.48 -11.95 22.23
CA ALA A 106 9.92 -10.86 23.02
C ALA A 106 10.47 -10.84 24.46
N MET A 107 10.78 -9.65 24.96
CA MET A 107 11.21 -9.38 26.33
C MET A 107 10.43 -8.17 26.90
N PRO A 108 9.13 -8.29 27.21
CA PRO A 108 8.34 -7.19 27.77
C PRO A 108 8.74 -6.84 29.21
N ASN A 109 8.26 -5.69 29.67
CA ASN A 109 8.31 -5.32 31.09
C ASN A 109 7.33 -6.17 31.91
N ALA A 110 7.49 -6.24 33.24
CA ALA A 110 6.47 -6.79 34.15
C ALA A 110 5.31 -5.80 34.35
N GLY A 111 4.62 -5.47 33.26
CA GLY A 111 3.58 -4.46 33.20
C GLY A 111 4.13 -3.04 33.05
N LEU A 112 3.25 -2.04 33.27
CA LEU A 112 3.65 -0.65 33.39
C LEU A 112 4.01 -0.33 34.85
N PRO A 113 5.00 0.54 35.11
CA PRO A 113 5.31 0.96 36.46
C PRO A 113 4.18 1.83 37.03
N ASP A 114 3.94 1.72 38.34
CA ASP A 114 3.07 2.64 39.08
C ASP A 114 3.72 4.04 39.25
N GLU A 115 3.01 4.96 39.90
CA GLU A 115 3.49 6.32 40.18
C GLU A 115 4.79 6.35 41.02
N ASN A 116 5.11 5.25 41.70
CA ASN A 116 6.33 5.08 42.49
C ASN A 116 7.43 4.28 41.75
N GLY A 117 7.23 3.98 40.46
CA GLY A 117 8.19 3.22 39.65
C GLY A 117 8.17 1.70 39.88
N ARG A 118 7.15 1.17 40.57
CA ARG A 118 7.05 -0.26 40.88
C ARG A 118 6.27 -1.00 39.81
N TYR A 119 6.83 -2.13 39.36
CA TYR A 119 6.18 -3.06 38.45
C TYR A 119 5.34 -4.05 39.25
N LEU A 120 4.05 -4.14 38.93
CA LEU A 120 3.07 -4.87 39.75
C LEU A 120 2.65 -6.21 39.14
N GLN A 121 3.03 -6.50 37.90
CA GLN A 121 2.71 -7.78 37.27
C GLN A 121 3.49 -8.90 37.94
N THR A 122 2.82 -10.00 38.25
CA THR A 122 3.42 -11.14 38.96
C THR A 122 4.04 -12.15 37.97
N PRO A 123 4.94 -13.04 38.42
CA PRO A 123 5.47 -14.13 37.58
C PRO A 123 4.39 -14.96 36.87
N GLU A 124 3.28 -15.26 37.55
CA GLU A 124 2.18 -16.09 37.03
C GLU A 124 1.40 -15.37 35.93
N THR A 125 1.04 -14.10 36.18
CA THR A 125 0.29 -13.29 35.21
C THR A 125 1.12 -12.96 33.99
N PHE A 126 2.40 -12.62 34.18
CA PHE A 126 3.36 -12.39 33.10
C PHE A 126 3.55 -13.63 32.22
N SER A 127 3.84 -14.77 32.83
CA SER A 127 4.15 -16.01 32.10
C SER A 127 2.93 -16.57 31.36
N ALA A 128 1.71 -16.42 31.91
CA ALA A 128 0.49 -16.85 31.25
C ALA A 128 0.27 -16.18 29.88
N VAL A 129 0.47 -14.86 29.80
CA VAL A 129 0.31 -14.10 28.54
C VAL A 129 1.41 -14.48 27.54
N MET A 130 2.65 -14.60 28.00
CA MET A 130 3.77 -15.00 27.13
C MET A 130 3.61 -16.43 26.60
N ALA A 131 3.09 -17.35 27.41
CA ALA A 131 2.78 -18.71 26.99
C ALA A 131 1.67 -18.77 25.93
N ASP A 132 0.66 -17.90 26.00
CA ASP A 132 -0.36 -17.77 24.96
C ASP A 132 0.25 -17.33 23.60
N TYR A 133 1.16 -16.35 23.59
CA TYR A 133 1.87 -15.98 22.36
C TYR A 133 2.75 -17.11 21.81
N ALA A 134 3.41 -17.87 22.68
CA ALA A 134 4.18 -19.03 22.28
C ALA A 134 3.26 -20.13 21.70
N ALA A 135 2.13 -20.42 22.35
CA ALA A 135 1.15 -21.41 21.91
C ALA A 135 0.50 -21.05 20.55
N LYS A 136 0.31 -19.75 20.28
CA LYS A 136 -0.11 -19.21 18.98
C LYS A 136 0.98 -19.31 17.89
N GLY A 137 2.18 -19.77 18.24
CA GLY A 137 3.29 -19.90 17.30
C GLY A 137 3.89 -18.56 16.88
N LEU A 138 3.84 -17.55 17.74
CA LEU A 138 4.39 -16.22 17.45
C LEU A 138 5.85 -16.06 17.88
N LEU A 139 6.34 -16.91 18.78
CA LEU A 139 7.66 -16.77 19.42
C LEU A 139 8.58 -17.96 19.16
N ASN A 140 9.87 -17.66 19.12
CA ASN A 140 11.00 -18.60 19.12
C ASN A 140 11.80 -18.51 20.41
N ALA A 141 11.88 -17.33 21.01
CA ALA A 141 12.49 -17.09 22.32
C ALA A 141 11.64 -16.08 23.11
N ALA A 142 11.71 -16.16 24.43
CA ALA A 142 10.99 -15.27 25.34
C ALA A 142 11.86 -14.93 26.55
N GLY A 143 11.72 -13.71 27.05
CA GLY A 143 12.43 -13.22 28.23
C GLY A 143 11.68 -12.08 28.90
N GLY A 144 12.40 -11.26 29.65
CA GLY A 144 11.85 -10.12 30.40
C GLY A 144 12.77 -8.90 30.36
N CYS A 145 12.20 -7.70 30.47
CA CYS A 145 12.90 -6.41 30.57
C CYS A 145 12.67 -5.82 31.98
N CYS A 146 12.29 -4.55 32.08
CA CYS A 146 12.14 -3.86 33.36
C CYS A 146 11.05 -4.50 34.23
N GLY A 147 11.33 -4.62 35.53
CA GLY A 147 10.42 -5.20 36.51
C GLY A 147 10.42 -6.73 36.57
N THR A 148 11.09 -7.41 35.64
CA THR A 148 11.22 -8.87 35.69
C THR A 148 12.37 -9.30 36.59
N ASP A 149 12.21 -10.44 37.24
CA ASP A 149 13.19 -11.01 38.17
C ASP A 149 13.37 -12.53 37.91
N PRO A 150 14.27 -13.23 38.62
CA PRO A 150 14.44 -14.67 38.43
C PRO A 150 13.17 -15.51 38.66
N GLY A 151 12.22 -15.02 39.47
CA GLY A 151 10.92 -15.65 39.66
C GLY A 151 10.07 -15.61 38.39
N HIS A 152 10.02 -14.45 37.73
CA HIS A 152 9.37 -14.28 36.42
C HIS A 152 9.97 -15.21 35.37
N ILE A 153 11.29 -15.26 35.26
CA ILE A 153 11.98 -16.09 34.27
C ILE A 153 11.75 -17.58 34.54
N LYS A 154 11.73 -18.02 35.81
CA LYS A 154 11.42 -19.40 36.17
C LYS A 154 9.99 -19.79 35.79
N ALA A 155 9.01 -18.94 36.10
CA ALA A 155 7.61 -19.16 35.74
C ALA A 155 7.43 -19.20 34.22
N LEU A 156 8.06 -18.27 33.49
CA LEU A 156 8.06 -18.24 32.04
C LEU A 156 8.65 -19.52 31.44
N ALA A 157 9.81 -19.97 31.92
CA ALA A 157 10.50 -21.16 31.42
C ALA A 157 9.64 -22.42 31.58
N GLU A 158 8.94 -22.59 32.71
CA GLU A 158 8.00 -23.71 32.89
C GLU A 158 6.75 -23.55 32.02
N ALA A 159 6.20 -22.34 31.87
CA ALA A 159 4.99 -22.10 31.10
C ALA A 159 5.17 -22.34 29.58
N VAL A 160 6.37 -22.07 29.02
CA VAL A 160 6.66 -22.30 27.59
C VAL A 160 7.26 -23.68 27.30
N LYS A 161 7.48 -24.49 28.33
CA LYS A 161 8.13 -25.80 28.20
C LYS A 161 7.31 -26.75 27.34
N GLY A 162 7.94 -27.34 26.33
CA GLY A 162 7.29 -28.27 25.41
C GLY A 162 6.44 -27.60 24.32
N ILE A 163 6.30 -26.27 24.32
CA ILE A 163 5.66 -25.55 23.22
C ILE A 163 6.60 -25.53 22.02
N LYS A 164 6.08 -25.89 20.84
CA LYS A 164 6.87 -25.88 19.61
C LYS A 164 7.16 -24.42 19.19
N PRO A 165 8.43 -24.05 18.95
CA PRO A 165 8.77 -22.72 18.45
C PRO A 165 8.10 -22.41 17.12
N ARG A 166 7.87 -21.11 16.86
CA ARG A 166 7.45 -20.62 15.54
C ARG A 166 8.37 -21.14 14.44
N ALA A 167 7.81 -21.53 13.30
CA ALA A 167 8.59 -21.81 12.10
C ALA A 167 8.80 -20.50 11.31
N PRO A 168 10.05 -20.01 11.15
CA PRO A 168 10.31 -18.85 10.30
C PRO A 168 9.94 -19.12 8.84
N ARG A 169 9.62 -18.07 8.08
CA ARG A 169 9.34 -18.20 6.64
C ARG A 169 10.61 -18.64 5.91
N ALA A 170 10.44 -19.45 4.87
CA ALA A 170 11.55 -19.88 4.01
C ALA A 170 12.20 -18.71 3.27
N SER A 171 11.42 -17.66 2.95
CA SER A 171 11.91 -16.44 2.32
C SER A 171 11.11 -15.23 2.81
N GLY A 172 11.79 -14.08 2.91
CA GLY A 172 11.16 -12.80 3.18
C GLY A 172 10.34 -12.29 1.99
N PRO A 173 9.30 -11.46 2.25
CA PRO A 173 8.58 -10.78 1.18
C PRO A 173 9.45 -9.69 0.53
N TRP A 174 9.16 -9.33 -0.71
CA TRP A 174 9.78 -8.14 -1.31
C TRP A 174 9.21 -6.89 -0.64
N VAL A 175 10.09 -6.08 -0.04
CA VAL A 175 9.71 -4.89 0.73
C VAL A 175 10.70 -3.74 0.55
N VAL A 176 10.16 -2.53 0.55
CA VAL A 176 10.88 -1.25 0.71
C VAL A 176 10.17 -0.44 1.78
N SER A 177 10.84 0.52 2.42
CA SER A 177 10.20 1.33 3.47
C SER A 177 10.74 2.75 3.54
N GLY A 178 9.85 3.67 3.87
CA GLY A 178 10.19 4.94 4.51
C GLY A 178 9.88 4.79 6.00
N VAL A 179 8.98 5.65 6.50
CA VAL A 179 8.36 5.47 7.82
C VAL A 179 7.34 4.32 7.79
N GLU A 180 6.71 4.10 6.63
CA GLU A 180 5.79 3.01 6.38
C GLU A 180 6.43 1.99 5.42
N ALA A 181 6.13 0.71 5.64
CA ALA A 181 6.55 -0.36 4.74
C ALA A 181 5.61 -0.44 3.54
N LEU A 182 6.20 -0.71 2.38
CA LEU A 182 5.50 -1.10 1.16
C LEU A 182 5.89 -2.54 0.85
N PHE A 183 5.00 -3.48 1.15
CA PHE A 183 5.16 -4.84 0.67
C PHE A 183 4.57 -4.96 -0.72
N PHE A 184 5.34 -5.55 -1.64
CA PHE A 184 4.89 -5.68 -3.02
C PHE A 184 3.68 -6.59 -3.17
N ASP A 185 3.51 -7.56 -2.28
CA ASP A 185 2.38 -8.50 -2.30
C ASP A 185 1.06 -7.88 -1.79
N GLU A 186 1.10 -6.65 -1.27
CA GLU A 186 -0.08 -5.91 -0.81
C GLU A 186 -0.61 -4.92 -1.85
N ILE A 187 0.09 -4.74 -2.97
CA ILE A 187 -0.31 -3.83 -4.03
C ILE A 187 -0.56 -4.58 -5.33
N GLU A 188 -1.44 -4.03 -6.16
CA GLU A 188 -1.54 -4.42 -7.55
C GLU A 188 -0.39 -3.77 -8.33
N PRO A 189 0.42 -4.54 -9.09
CA PRO A 189 1.47 -3.97 -9.89
C PRO A 189 0.92 -2.97 -10.93
N PRO A 190 1.66 -1.89 -11.23
CA PRO A 190 3.02 -1.61 -10.78
C PRO A 190 3.03 -0.71 -9.54
N ALA A 191 4.10 -0.78 -8.75
CA ALA A 191 4.39 0.24 -7.76
C ALA A 191 4.68 1.57 -8.48
N MET A 192 3.78 2.53 -8.32
CA MET A 192 3.93 3.89 -8.84
C MET A 192 5.07 4.64 -8.14
N VAL A 193 6.10 5.01 -8.91
CA VAL A 193 7.25 5.80 -8.47
C VAL A 193 7.10 7.23 -9.02
N GLY A 194 7.02 8.23 -8.15
CA GLY A 194 6.78 9.62 -8.55
C GLY A 194 8.03 10.30 -9.12
N GLU A 195 7.98 10.72 -10.39
CA GLU A 195 9.14 11.21 -11.16
C GLU A 195 9.49 12.71 -10.96
N ARG A 196 8.66 13.50 -10.27
CA ARG A 196 8.75 14.98 -10.38
C ARG A 196 9.87 15.62 -9.56
N ASN A 197 10.44 14.90 -8.59
CA ASN A 197 11.57 15.36 -7.77
C ASN A 197 12.91 15.13 -8.49
N ASN A 198 12.97 15.55 -9.76
CA ASN A 198 14.09 15.24 -10.65
C ASN A 198 14.60 16.51 -11.36
N SER A 199 15.85 16.91 -11.10
CA SER A 199 16.47 18.12 -11.67
C SER A 199 16.69 18.04 -13.18
N ILE A 200 16.75 16.84 -13.75
CA ILE A 200 16.89 16.60 -15.18
C ILE A 200 15.51 16.69 -15.85
N GLY A 201 14.55 15.89 -15.37
CA GLY A 201 13.23 15.70 -15.99
C GLY A 201 12.18 16.77 -15.66
N SER A 202 12.30 17.47 -14.54
CA SER A 202 11.29 18.42 -14.05
C SER A 202 11.85 19.84 -13.99
N LYS A 203 11.46 20.68 -14.96
CA LYS A 203 11.85 22.10 -14.98
C LYS A 203 11.50 22.81 -13.67
N LYS A 204 10.29 22.57 -13.13
CA LYS A 204 9.83 23.18 -11.88
C LYS A 204 10.74 22.84 -10.71
N PHE A 205 11.17 21.58 -10.60
CA PHE A 205 12.03 21.13 -9.52
C PHE A 205 13.46 21.64 -9.70
N ARG A 206 14.00 21.60 -10.92
CA ARG A 206 15.30 22.20 -11.25
C ARG A 206 15.38 23.67 -10.85
N ASP A 207 14.34 24.46 -11.19
CA ASP A 207 14.29 25.88 -10.86
C ASP A 207 14.26 26.10 -9.32
N MET A 208 13.56 25.24 -8.57
CA MET A 208 13.54 25.26 -7.10
C MET A 208 14.92 24.94 -6.50
N VAL A 209 15.56 23.87 -6.96
CA VAL A 209 16.89 23.45 -6.47
C VAL A 209 17.94 24.51 -6.81
N ALA A 210 17.92 25.07 -8.02
CA ALA A 210 18.81 26.14 -8.43
C ALA A 210 18.66 27.40 -7.55
N ALA A 211 17.42 27.73 -7.15
CA ALA A 211 17.12 28.84 -6.26
C ALA A 211 17.37 28.55 -4.76
N GLY A 212 17.70 27.30 -4.38
CA GLY A 212 17.81 26.89 -2.99
C GLY A 212 16.47 26.82 -2.25
N ASP A 213 15.34 26.73 -2.98
CA ASP A 213 14.00 26.60 -2.41
C ASP A 213 13.70 25.15 -2.00
N TRP A 214 14.36 24.72 -0.92
CA TRP A 214 14.17 23.37 -0.37
C TRP A 214 12.76 23.15 0.19
N ALA A 215 12.10 24.20 0.68
CA ALA A 215 10.73 24.12 1.17
C ALA A 215 9.74 23.80 0.04
N GLY A 216 9.88 24.47 -1.11
CA GLY A 216 9.12 24.17 -2.33
C GLY A 216 9.39 22.77 -2.87
N ALA A 217 10.65 22.33 -2.86
CA ALA A 217 11.05 20.98 -3.25
C ALA A 217 10.40 19.89 -2.37
N VAL A 218 10.34 20.09 -1.05
CA VAL A 218 9.64 19.20 -0.12
C VAL A 218 8.12 19.23 -0.35
N ALA A 219 7.54 20.40 -0.59
CA ALA A 219 6.12 20.52 -0.89
C ALA A 219 5.73 19.76 -2.16
N LEU A 220 6.59 19.77 -3.18
CA LEU A 220 6.40 18.97 -4.39
C LEU A 220 6.40 17.46 -4.10
N ALA A 221 7.31 16.98 -3.24
CA ALA A 221 7.35 15.57 -2.84
C ALA A 221 6.07 15.15 -2.09
N LYS A 222 5.57 16.00 -1.19
CA LYS A 222 4.28 15.76 -0.49
C LYS A 222 3.11 15.71 -1.45
N ALA A 223 3.10 16.56 -2.48
CA ALA A 223 2.04 16.54 -3.50
C ALA A 223 2.04 15.22 -4.29
N GLN A 224 3.22 14.70 -4.65
CA GLN A 224 3.32 13.39 -5.30
C GLN A 224 2.82 12.25 -4.40
N ALA A 225 3.18 12.27 -3.12
CA ALA A 225 2.67 11.30 -2.14
C ALA A 225 1.14 11.35 -2.03
N ALA A 226 0.56 12.54 -1.93
CA ALA A 226 -0.89 12.75 -1.88
C ALA A 226 -1.60 12.34 -3.18
N ALA A 227 -0.91 12.40 -4.32
CA ALA A 227 -1.43 11.97 -5.62
C ALA A 227 -1.44 10.43 -5.79
N GLY A 228 -0.85 9.67 -4.86
CA GLY A 228 -0.82 8.21 -4.89
C GLY A 228 0.53 7.60 -5.25
N ALA A 229 1.64 8.31 -5.03
CA ALA A 229 2.97 7.71 -5.15
C ALA A 229 3.18 6.64 -4.07
N HIS A 230 3.76 5.50 -4.44
CA HIS A 230 4.21 4.49 -3.48
C HIS A 230 5.68 4.68 -3.11
N VAL A 231 6.48 5.22 -4.04
CA VAL A 231 7.91 5.52 -3.88
C VAL A 231 8.18 6.90 -4.50
N LEU A 232 9.14 7.65 -3.95
CA LEU A 232 9.56 8.93 -4.49
C LEU A 232 10.94 8.81 -5.13
N ASP A 233 11.02 9.06 -6.43
CA ASP A 233 12.28 9.17 -7.16
C ASP A 233 12.88 10.57 -6.97
N VAL A 234 14.16 10.63 -6.58
CA VAL A 234 14.85 11.88 -6.22
C VAL A 234 16.16 11.96 -6.98
N CYS A 235 16.23 12.87 -7.95
CA CYS A 235 17.45 13.18 -8.70
C CYS A 235 17.85 14.64 -8.46
N LEU A 236 19.00 14.86 -7.82
CA LEU A 236 19.58 16.20 -7.64
C LEU A 236 20.69 16.51 -8.63
N ALA A 237 21.06 15.56 -9.51
CA ALA A 237 22.09 15.73 -10.51
C ALA A 237 21.86 17.01 -11.35
N ASN A 238 22.84 17.91 -11.32
CA ASN A 238 22.84 19.15 -12.06
C ASN A 238 24.31 19.52 -12.40
N PRO A 239 24.67 19.70 -13.68
CA PRO A 239 26.03 20.07 -14.08
C PRO A 239 26.57 21.36 -13.44
N GLU A 240 25.67 22.25 -13.00
CA GLU A 240 26.01 23.56 -12.45
C GLU A 240 26.11 23.57 -10.91
N ARG A 241 25.89 22.42 -10.25
CA ARG A 241 25.85 22.31 -8.78
C ARG A 241 26.60 21.08 -8.27
N ASP A 242 26.95 21.11 -6.99
CA ASP A 242 27.47 19.95 -6.28
C ASP A 242 26.31 19.09 -5.75
N GLU A 243 26.06 17.97 -6.44
CA GLU A 243 24.99 17.02 -6.09
C GLU A 243 25.13 16.49 -4.67
N LEU A 244 26.36 16.23 -4.21
CA LEU A 244 26.60 15.67 -2.87
C LEU A 244 26.29 16.71 -1.80
N ALA A 245 26.66 17.96 -2.00
CA ALA A 245 26.32 19.06 -1.08
C ALA A 245 24.80 19.29 -0.99
N ASP A 246 24.11 19.21 -2.13
CA ASP A 246 22.66 19.34 -2.19
C ASP A 246 21.96 18.17 -1.49
N VAL A 247 22.42 16.92 -1.70
CA VAL A 247 21.87 15.74 -1.02
C VAL A 247 22.02 15.82 0.49
N LYS A 248 23.19 16.25 0.99
CA LYS A 248 23.42 16.46 2.44
C LYS A 248 22.43 17.43 3.06
N THR A 249 21.93 18.37 2.28
CA THR A 249 20.94 19.36 2.74
C THR A 249 19.52 18.82 2.59
N PHE A 250 19.17 18.30 1.42
CA PHE A 250 17.79 17.98 1.07
C PHE A 250 17.32 16.62 1.60
N ALA A 251 18.15 15.57 1.57
CA ALA A 251 17.75 14.22 1.95
C ALA A 251 17.23 14.14 3.41
N PRO A 252 17.89 14.76 4.42
CA PRO A 252 17.36 14.79 5.79
C PRO A 252 16.02 15.53 5.91
N MET A 253 15.83 16.61 5.15
CA MET A 253 14.57 17.37 5.14
C MET A 253 13.44 16.52 4.55
N LEU A 254 13.73 15.85 3.44
CA LEU A 254 12.78 14.98 2.77
C LEU A 254 12.39 13.79 3.64
N ALA A 255 13.38 13.07 4.19
CA ALA A 255 13.15 11.90 5.05
C ALA A 255 12.25 12.19 6.27
N ARG A 256 12.27 13.42 6.79
CA ARG A 256 11.37 13.86 7.88
C ARG A 256 9.99 14.27 7.41
N ALA A 257 9.86 14.65 6.13
CA ALA A 257 8.68 15.28 5.59
C ALA A 257 7.74 14.31 4.87
N VAL A 258 8.27 13.19 4.33
CA VAL A 258 7.49 12.18 3.62
C VAL A 258 7.62 10.82 4.30
N ARG A 259 6.53 10.04 4.27
CA ARG A 259 6.47 8.71 4.91
C ARG A 259 6.84 7.57 3.96
N LEU A 260 6.89 7.87 2.66
CA LEU A 260 7.15 6.92 1.59
C LEU A 260 8.64 6.53 1.50
N PRO A 261 8.96 5.33 0.98
CA PRO A 261 10.31 4.96 0.56
C PRO A 261 10.90 5.95 -0.45
N LEU A 262 12.21 6.16 -0.34
CA LEU A 262 12.98 7.00 -1.25
C LEU A 262 13.74 6.14 -2.26
N MET A 263 13.72 6.58 -3.52
CA MET A 263 14.57 6.09 -4.60
C MET A 263 15.55 7.21 -4.96
N THR A 264 16.84 6.96 -4.74
CA THR A 264 17.90 7.93 -5.09
C THR A 264 18.30 7.71 -6.53
N ASP A 265 18.08 8.71 -7.39
CA ASP A 265 18.41 8.69 -8.82
C ASP A 265 19.74 9.41 -9.09
N THR A 266 20.82 8.65 -9.10
CA THR A 266 22.20 9.08 -9.33
C THR A 266 23.08 7.91 -9.80
N THR A 267 24.22 8.21 -10.43
CA THR A 267 25.26 7.21 -10.74
C THR A 267 26.50 7.33 -9.84
N ASP A 268 26.48 8.26 -8.88
CA ASP A 268 27.56 8.47 -7.92
C ASP A 268 27.30 7.69 -6.62
N THR A 269 28.20 6.75 -6.31
CA THR A 269 28.09 5.90 -5.12
C THR A 269 28.28 6.68 -3.82
N ALA A 270 29.00 7.80 -3.83
CA ALA A 270 29.13 8.67 -2.65
C ALA A 270 27.79 9.35 -2.32
N VAL A 271 27.04 9.76 -3.36
CA VAL A 271 25.69 10.32 -3.20
C VAL A 271 24.72 9.25 -2.71
N MET A 272 24.78 8.03 -3.27
CA MET A 272 23.99 6.89 -2.79
C MET A 272 24.22 6.61 -1.30
N GLU A 273 25.48 6.56 -0.87
CA GLU A 273 25.84 6.32 0.53
C GLU A 273 25.29 7.41 1.47
N GLU A 274 25.36 8.68 1.05
CA GLU A 274 24.86 9.80 1.85
C GLU A 274 23.34 9.75 2.04
N VAL A 275 22.58 9.38 1.00
CA VAL A 275 21.13 9.17 1.17
C VAL A 275 20.85 8.00 2.10
N LEU A 276 21.59 6.89 1.98
CA LEU A 276 21.39 5.71 2.83
C LEU A 276 21.66 5.98 4.33
N LYS A 277 22.56 6.92 4.64
CA LYS A 277 22.83 7.39 6.00
C LYS A 277 21.67 8.17 6.62
N THR A 278 20.79 8.73 5.80
CA THR A 278 19.70 9.63 6.26
C THR A 278 18.31 9.05 6.02
N ALA A 279 18.17 8.07 5.12
CA ALA A 279 16.92 7.36 4.85
C ALA A 279 16.63 6.31 5.95
N PRO A 280 15.53 6.47 6.72
CA PRO A 280 15.29 5.66 7.90
C PRO A 280 14.82 4.22 7.59
N GLY A 281 14.20 3.99 6.44
CA GLY A 281 13.77 2.67 6.00
C GLY A 281 14.68 2.01 4.94
N LYS A 282 14.12 1.06 4.19
CA LYS A 282 14.77 0.37 3.07
C LYS A 282 14.54 1.12 1.76
N ALA A 283 15.57 1.85 1.32
CA ALA A 283 15.55 2.70 0.13
C ALA A 283 15.89 1.94 -1.16
N LEU A 284 15.75 2.60 -2.31
CA LEU A 284 16.15 2.10 -3.62
C LEU A 284 17.30 2.96 -4.19
N LEU A 285 18.28 2.30 -4.81
CA LEU A 285 19.39 2.94 -5.52
C LEU A 285 19.14 2.84 -7.02
N ASN A 286 18.90 3.96 -7.67
CA ASN A 286 18.65 4.11 -9.10
C ASN A 286 19.77 4.95 -9.72
N SER A 287 20.62 4.47 -10.62
CA SER A 287 20.89 3.08 -10.95
C SER A 287 22.38 2.90 -11.20
N VAL A 288 22.79 1.64 -11.36
CA VAL A 288 24.11 1.27 -11.87
C VAL A 288 23.97 0.45 -13.14
N ASN A 289 25.02 0.37 -13.93
CA ASN A 289 25.09 -0.41 -15.17
C ASN A 289 26.55 -0.76 -15.49
N PHE A 290 26.80 -1.41 -16.63
CA PHE A 290 28.15 -1.80 -17.06
C PHE A 290 28.81 -0.83 -18.06
N GLU A 291 28.25 0.36 -18.29
CA GLU A 291 28.79 1.32 -19.27
C GLU A 291 30.25 1.68 -19.00
N PHE A 292 30.61 1.82 -17.72
CA PHE A 292 31.96 2.18 -17.26
C PHE A 292 32.66 1.04 -16.49
N GLY A 293 32.28 -0.22 -16.77
CA GLY A 293 32.84 -1.40 -16.09
C GLY A 293 32.07 -1.80 -14.83
N GLU A 294 32.75 -2.53 -13.93
CA GLU A 294 32.11 -3.26 -12.83
C GLU A 294 32.29 -2.61 -11.46
N ASP A 295 33.15 -1.59 -11.34
CA ASP A 295 33.50 -0.95 -10.07
C ASP A 295 32.30 -0.28 -9.40
N LYS A 296 31.51 0.50 -10.16
CA LYS A 296 30.29 1.16 -9.65
C LYS A 296 29.23 0.14 -9.21
N PRO A 297 28.85 -0.87 -10.03
CA PRO A 297 27.99 -1.96 -9.58
C PRO A 297 28.47 -2.66 -8.31
N ARG A 298 29.78 -2.94 -8.20
CA ARG A 298 30.37 -3.59 -7.02
C ARG A 298 30.24 -2.72 -5.78
N ALA A 299 30.58 -1.44 -5.88
CA ALA A 299 30.45 -0.49 -4.78
C ALA A 299 28.98 -0.31 -4.35
N ALA A 300 28.04 -0.19 -5.28
CA ALA A 300 26.61 -0.11 -4.96
C ALA A 300 26.08 -1.39 -4.30
N ALA A 301 26.56 -2.57 -4.71
CA ALA A 301 26.21 -3.83 -4.06
C ALA A 301 26.74 -3.90 -2.60
N GLU A 302 27.93 -3.36 -2.31
CA GLU A 302 28.41 -3.23 -0.93
C GLU A 302 27.54 -2.29 -0.10
N LEU A 303 27.07 -1.18 -0.67
CA LEU A 303 26.13 -0.26 0.00
C LEU A 303 24.80 -0.95 0.33
N VAL A 304 24.26 -1.74 -0.60
CA VAL A 304 23.03 -2.53 -0.41
C VAL A 304 23.18 -3.49 0.76
N LYS A 305 24.30 -4.22 0.85
CA LYS A 305 24.58 -5.15 1.96
C LYS A 305 24.79 -4.43 3.28
N THR A 306 25.41 -3.25 3.26
CA THR A 306 25.81 -2.51 4.46
C THR A 306 24.66 -1.74 5.09
N TYR A 307 23.83 -1.09 4.28
CA TYR A 307 22.77 -0.19 4.75
C TYR A 307 21.36 -0.74 4.55
N GLY A 308 21.18 -1.79 3.75
CA GLY A 308 19.87 -2.34 3.44
C GLY A 308 19.10 -1.50 2.43
N ALA A 309 19.32 -1.77 1.15
CA ALA A 309 18.63 -1.12 0.04
C ALA A 309 18.19 -2.13 -1.02
N LYS A 310 17.50 -1.66 -2.06
CA LYS A 310 17.30 -2.39 -3.33
C LYS A 310 18.12 -1.70 -4.42
N LEU A 311 18.60 -2.46 -5.39
CA LEU A 311 19.45 -1.95 -6.47
C LEU A 311 18.74 -2.03 -7.82
N VAL A 312 18.56 -0.88 -8.45
CA VAL A 312 18.16 -0.81 -9.85
C VAL A 312 19.39 -0.95 -10.72
N PHE A 313 19.37 -1.93 -11.62
CA PHE A 313 20.41 -2.18 -12.60
C PHE A 313 19.87 -1.88 -14.00
N GLY A 314 20.40 -0.84 -14.63
CA GLY A 314 20.07 -0.51 -16.02
C GLY A 314 20.68 -1.53 -16.96
N CYS A 315 19.88 -2.06 -17.90
CA CYS A 315 20.36 -2.96 -18.94
C CYS A 315 21.23 -2.22 -19.96
N ILE A 316 22.37 -1.65 -19.56
CA ILE A 316 23.37 -0.95 -20.38
C ILE A 316 24.72 -1.62 -20.14
N ASP A 317 25.53 -1.77 -21.19
CA ASP A 317 26.91 -2.23 -21.10
C ASP A 317 27.88 -1.36 -21.91
N ALA A 318 29.17 -1.68 -21.83
CA ALA A 318 30.24 -0.95 -22.50
C ALA A 318 30.38 -1.28 -24.00
N ASP A 319 29.45 -2.01 -24.61
CA ASP A 319 29.56 -2.47 -26.00
C ASP A 319 29.38 -1.30 -26.98
N LYS A 320 30.51 -0.69 -27.35
CA LYS A 320 30.55 0.41 -28.32
C LYS A 320 30.17 0.01 -29.74
N THR A 321 30.14 -1.29 -30.06
CA THR A 321 29.80 -1.78 -31.41
C THR A 321 28.30 -1.85 -31.63
N HIS A 322 27.55 -2.29 -30.62
CA HIS A 322 26.08 -2.37 -30.69
C HIS A 322 25.39 -1.12 -30.13
N GLY A 323 26.08 -0.29 -29.34
CA GLY A 323 25.52 0.95 -28.80
C GLY A 323 24.41 0.69 -27.77
N LEU A 324 23.31 1.42 -27.86
CA LEU A 324 22.18 1.27 -26.95
C LEU A 324 21.43 -0.06 -27.19
N PRO A 325 20.99 -0.77 -26.14
CA PRO A 325 20.30 -2.05 -26.30
C PRO A 325 18.83 -1.83 -26.68
N LEU A 326 18.56 -1.80 -27.98
CA LEU A 326 17.23 -1.52 -28.54
C LEU A 326 16.30 -2.75 -28.55
N ASP A 327 16.85 -3.96 -28.67
CA ASP A 327 16.09 -5.22 -28.79
C ASP A 327 16.00 -6.01 -27.48
N ALA A 328 15.00 -6.90 -27.39
CA ALA A 328 14.75 -7.68 -26.18
C ALA A 328 15.87 -8.67 -25.87
N GLY A 329 16.49 -9.26 -26.89
CA GLY A 329 17.55 -10.25 -26.74
C GLY A 329 18.79 -9.65 -26.10
N ARG A 330 19.18 -8.44 -26.52
CA ARG A 330 20.31 -7.72 -25.94
C ARG A 330 20.05 -7.32 -24.50
N LYS A 331 18.87 -6.77 -24.20
CA LYS A 331 18.47 -6.43 -22.83
C LYS A 331 18.54 -7.64 -21.90
N LEU A 332 18.02 -8.79 -22.35
CA LEU A 332 18.07 -10.03 -21.59
C LEU A 332 19.50 -10.56 -21.40
N ALA A 333 20.36 -10.45 -22.42
CA ALA A 333 21.77 -10.85 -22.31
C ALA A 333 22.53 -10.03 -21.26
N ILE A 334 22.27 -8.70 -21.21
CA ILE A 334 22.84 -7.83 -20.18
C ILE A 334 22.30 -8.21 -18.80
N ALA A 335 20.98 -8.43 -18.68
CA ALA A 335 20.36 -8.87 -17.43
C ALA A 335 20.94 -10.21 -16.91
N ARG A 336 21.20 -11.19 -17.79
CA ARG A 336 21.90 -12.45 -17.44
C ARG A 336 23.28 -12.20 -16.86
N ARG A 337 24.09 -11.38 -17.54
CA ARG A 337 25.44 -11.04 -17.07
C ARG A 337 25.37 -10.34 -15.71
N ALA A 338 24.49 -9.35 -15.59
CA ALA A 338 24.33 -8.59 -14.36
C ALA A 338 23.84 -9.46 -13.20
N TYR A 339 22.90 -10.38 -13.44
CA TYR A 339 22.41 -11.31 -12.43
C TYR A 339 23.53 -12.22 -11.92
N ALA A 340 24.31 -12.83 -12.83
CA ALA A 340 25.43 -13.69 -12.47
C ALA A 340 26.50 -12.93 -11.67
N PHE A 341 26.83 -11.71 -12.08
CA PHE A 341 27.78 -10.85 -11.39
C PHE A 341 27.29 -10.44 -9.99
N LEU A 342 26.07 -9.91 -9.88
CA LEU A 342 25.55 -9.37 -8.63
C LEU A 342 25.28 -10.47 -7.60
N THR A 343 24.76 -11.62 -8.02
CA THR A 343 24.46 -12.74 -7.10
C THR A 343 25.69 -13.59 -6.79
N GLY A 344 26.56 -13.81 -7.77
CA GLY A 344 27.77 -14.63 -7.63
C GLY A 344 28.93 -13.87 -6.99
N GLU A 345 29.43 -12.83 -7.64
CA GLU A 345 30.62 -12.09 -7.17
C GLU A 345 30.31 -11.12 -6.03
N CYS A 346 29.17 -10.42 -6.10
CA CYS A 346 28.81 -9.43 -5.09
C CYS A 346 27.99 -10.00 -3.93
N GLY A 347 27.43 -11.21 -4.08
CA GLY A 347 26.66 -11.89 -3.05
C GLY A 347 25.30 -11.25 -2.72
N LEU A 348 24.68 -10.54 -3.68
CA LEU A 348 23.33 -10.01 -3.51
C LEU A 348 22.27 -11.13 -3.64
N GLN A 349 21.16 -10.95 -2.94
CA GLN A 349 19.99 -11.80 -3.13
C GLN A 349 19.21 -11.36 -4.38
N ALA A 350 18.56 -12.31 -5.07
CA ALA A 350 17.74 -12.01 -6.25
C ALA A 350 16.67 -10.95 -5.97
N GLY A 351 16.06 -10.99 -4.77
CA GLY A 351 15.05 -10.03 -4.34
C GLY A 351 15.58 -8.62 -4.08
N ASP A 352 16.89 -8.39 -4.05
CA ASP A 352 17.49 -7.05 -3.96
C ASP A 352 17.73 -6.40 -5.32
N ILE A 353 17.61 -7.15 -6.41
CA ILE A 353 17.87 -6.70 -7.78
C ILE A 353 16.56 -6.27 -8.44
N ILE A 354 16.61 -5.13 -9.13
CA ILE A 354 15.54 -4.61 -9.97
C ILE A 354 16.14 -4.29 -11.34
N PHE A 355 15.69 -4.92 -12.41
CA PHE A 355 16.18 -4.60 -13.76
C PHE A 355 15.38 -3.46 -14.39
N ASP A 356 16.08 -2.40 -14.80
CA ASP A 356 15.52 -1.41 -15.72
C ASP A 356 15.78 -1.89 -17.15
N THR A 357 14.69 -2.22 -17.84
CA THR A 357 14.75 -2.70 -19.24
C THR A 357 14.95 -1.57 -20.24
N LEU A 358 14.88 -0.32 -19.79
CA LEU A 358 15.03 0.93 -20.55
C LEU A 358 14.01 1.04 -21.67
N VAL A 359 13.43 2.22 -21.86
CA VAL A 359 12.66 2.52 -23.06
C VAL A 359 13.21 3.77 -23.71
N PHE A 360 13.31 3.74 -25.03
CA PHE A 360 13.82 4.85 -25.83
C PHE A 360 12.67 5.54 -26.57
N PRO A 361 12.86 6.79 -27.03
CA PRO A 361 11.79 7.53 -27.67
C PRO A 361 11.40 6.92 -29.02
N VAL A 362 10.15 6.43 -29.13
CA VAL A 362 9.66 5.75 -30.35
C VAL A 362 9.41 6.71 -31.52
N ALA A 363 9.25 8.00 -31.22
CA ALA A 363 9.00 9.05 -32.21
C ALA A 363 10.23 9.38 -33.09
N VAL A 364 11.43 8.93 -32.71
CA VAL A 364 12.67 9.14 -33.48
C VAL A 364 12.65 8.36 -34.80
N GLY A 365 11.91 7.25 -34.88
CA GLY A 365 11.82 6.41 -36.07
C GLY A 365 12.99 5.46 -36.26
N GLY A 366 13.07 4.79 -37.42
CA GLY A 366 14.09 3.79 -37.71
C GLY A 366 14.02 2.60 -36.75
N GLU A 367 15.16 2.21 -36.19
CA GLU A 367 15.23 1.12 -35.19
C GLU A 367 14.55 1.49 -33.87
N HIS A 368 14.48 2.79 -33.53
CA HIS A 368 13.85 3.26 -32.29
C HIS A 368 12.33 3.04 -32.28
N ALA A 369 11.69 2.93 -33.45
CA ALA A 369 10.24 2.73 -33.54
C ALA A 369 9.77 1.43 -32.87
N LYS A 370 10.62 0.40 -32.82
CA LYS A 370 10.30 -0.91 -32.23
C LYS A 370 10.64 -1.02 -30.74
N THR A 371 11.34 -0.03 -30.17
CA THR A 371 11.93 -0.14 -28.84
C THR A 371 10.89 -0.36 -27.74
N ALA A 372 9.71 0.25 -27.82
CA ALA A 372 8.62 0.01 -26.86
C ALA A 372 8.19 -1.46 -26.87
N HIS A 373 7.93 -2.03 -28.05
CA HIS A 373 7.58 -3.44 -28.21
C HIS A 373 8.67 -4.39 -27.68
N GLU A 374 9.93 -4.10 -28.02
CA GLU A 374 11.08 -4.90 -27.56
C GLU A 374 11.29 -4.78 -26.05
N THR A 375 10.96 -3.64 -25.44
CA THR A 375 10.97 -3.47 -23.98
C THR A 375 9.92 -4.35 -23.31
N ILE A 376 8.70 -4.41 -23.84
CA ILE A 376 7.63 -5.29 -23.35
C ILE A 376 8.08 -6.75 -23.39
N LYS A 377 8.67 -7.20 -24.50
CA LYS A 377 9.24 -8.55 -24.62
C LYS A 377 10.37 -8.81 -23.62
N ALA A 378 11.24 -7.82 -23.39
CA ALA A 378 12.34 -7.94 -22.44
C ALA A 378 11.83 -8.12 -21.01
N ILE A 379 10.78 -7.38 -20.63
CA ILE A 379 10.11 -7.53 -19.33
C ILE A 379 9.61 -8.97 -19.18
N GLU A 380 8.80 -9.48 -20.13
CA GLU A 380 8.29 -10.86 -20.07
C GLU A 380 9.42 -11.90 -19.94
N ALA A 381 10.49 -11.72 -20.73
CA ALA A 381 11.62 -12.64 -20.73
C ALA A 381 12.39 -12.64 -19.40
N ILE A 382 12.67 -11.45 -18.83
CA ILE A 382 13.33 -11.30 -17.54
C ILE A 382 12.47 -11.90 -16.42
N LYS A 383 11.16 -11.63 -16.42
CA LYS A 383 10.23 -12.19 -15.42
C LYS A 383 10.19 -13.71 -15.47
N LYS A 384 10.25 -14.30 -16.66
CA LYS A 384 10.28 -15.75 -16.85
C LYS A 384 11.60 -16.38 -16.41
N GLU A 385 12.72 -15.72 -16.65
CA GLU A 385 14.05 -16.29 -16.41
C GLU A 385 14.53 -16.12 -14.96
N PHE A 386 14.22 -14.98 -14.32
CA PHE A 386 14.75 -14.64 -12.99
C PHE A 386 13.62 -14.53 -11.95
N PRO A 387 13.15 -15.67 -11.40
CA PRO A 387 12.16 -15.63 -10.32
C PRO A 387 12.73 -14.90 -9.10
N GLY A 388 11.94 -13.98 -8.55
CA GLY A 388 12.33 -13.15 -7.38
C GLY A 388 12.89 -11.77 -7.74
N VAL A 389 13.36 -11.56 -8.96
CA VAL A 389 13.80 -10.24 -9.45
C VAL A 389 12.58 -9.39 -9.85
N LYS A 390 12.71 -8.08 -9.66
CA LYS A 390 11.71 -7.09 -10.08
C LYS A 390 12.16 -6.34 -11.33
N THR A 391 11.22 -5.72 -12.02
CA THR A 391 11.47 -4.88 -13.19
C THR A 391 10.97 -3.47 -12.94
N ILE A 392 11.70 -2.47 -13.45
CA ILE A 392 11.30 -1.07 -13.39
C ILE A 392 11.41 -0.43 -14.77
N LEU A 393 10.65 0.65 -14.99
CA LEU A 393 10.75 1.42 -16.22
C LEU A 393 10.47 2.91 -16.02
N GLY A 394 11.32 3.74 -16.61
CA GLY A 394 11.04 5.16 -16.88
C GLY A 394 10.04 5.33 -18.01
N VAL A 395 8.74 5.25 -17.70
CA VAL A 395 7.65 5.23 -18.70
C VAL A 395 7.68 6.48 -19.57
N SER A 396 7.94 7.64 -18.99
CA SER A 396 7.94 8.94 -19.68
C SER A 396 8.96 9.06 -20.81
N ASN A 397 9.97 8.17 -20.87
CA ASN A 397 11.01 8.17 -21.89
C ASN A 397 10.48 7.74 -23.27
N VAL A 398 9.43 6.89 -23.31
CA VAL A 398 8.84 6.40 -24.56
C VAL A 398 8.31 7.54 -25.43
N SER A 399 7.83 8.61 -24.79
CA SER A 399 7.11 9.71 -25.44
C SER A 399 7.92 10.98 -25.63
N PHE A 400 9.24 10.97 -25.35
CA PHE A 400 10.08 12.13 -25.61
C PHE A 400 10.07 12.50 -27.10
N GLY A 401 10.10 13.82 -27.37
CA GLY A 401 9.97 14.36 -28.72
C GLY A 401 8.53 14.52 -29.23
N LEU A 402 7.52 13.99 -28.52
CA LEU A 402 6.11 14.15 -28.89
C LEU A 402 5.44 15.36 -28.21
N PRO A 403 4.36 15.91 -28.80
CA PRO A 403 3.57 16.98 -28.20
C PRO A 403 3.07 16.64 -26.78
N PRO A 404 3.04 17.58 -25.82
CA PRO A 404 2.69 17.28 -24.43
C PRO A 404 1.35 16.55 -24.23
N ALA A 405 0.32 16.92 -25.02
CA ALA A 405 -1.01 16.30 -24.92
C ALA A 405 -1.02 14.82 -25.37
N SER A 406 -0.14 14.46 -26.31
CA SER A 406 -0.04 13.09 -26.83
C SER A 406 0.80 12.19 -25.93
N ARG A 407 1.71 12.77 -25.15
CA ARG A 407 2.57 12.04 -24.20
C ARG A 407 1.76 11.33 -23.13
N GLU A 408 0.74 11.98 -22.58
CA GLU A 408 -0.13 11.40 -21.54
C GLU A 408 -0.83 10.14 -22.05
N VAL A 409 -1.35 10.18 -23.27
CA VAL A 409 -2.01 9.02 -23.90
C VAL A 409 -1.02 7.89 -24.18
N LEU A 410 0.11 8.20 -24.82
CA LEU A 410 1.11 7.18 -25.15
C LEU A 410 1.70 6.53 -23.90
N ASN A 411 2.03 7.32 -22.87
CA ASN A 411 2.55 6.83 -21.60
C ASN A 411 1.56 5.87 -20.93
N SER A 412 0.27 6.22 -20.88
CA SER A 412 -0.77 5.37 -20.29
C SER A 412 -0.98 4.06 -21.06
N VAL A 413 -1.03 4.11 -22.39
CA VAL A 413 -1.17 2.90 -23.22
C VAL A 413 0.06 2.00 -23.11
N PHE A 414 1.25 2.58 -23.15
CA PHE A 414 2.49 1.83 -23.00
C PHE A 414 2.60 1.19 -21.60
N LEU A 415 2.28 1.94 -20.54
CA LEU A 415 2.25 1.43 -19.17
C LEU A 415 1.30 0.24 -19.03
N HIS A 416 0.08 0.34 -19.58
CA HIS A 416 -0.90 -0.77 -19.55
C HIS A 416 -0.31 -2.06 -20.11
N HIS A 417 0.30 -2.00 -21.30
CA HIS A 417 0.90 -3.18 -21.94
C HIS A 417 2.16 -3.67 -21.23
N ALA A 418 2.98 -2.78 -20.67
CA ALA A 418 4.15 -3.16 -19.87
C ALA A 418 3.75 -3.88 -18.57
N VAL A 419 2.70 -3.42 -17.89
CA VAL A 419 2.14 -4.06 -16.68
C VAL A 419 1.59 -5.43 -17.02
N LYS A 420 0.88 -5.57 -18.14
CA LYS A 420 0.40 -6.86 -18.63
C LYS A 420 1.54 -7.85 -18.91
N ALA A 421 2.69 -7.35 -19.36
CA ALA A 421 3.92 -8.13 -19.54
C ALA A 421 4.64 -8.47 -18.21
N GLY A 422 4.21 -7.91 -17.08
CA GLY A 422 4.75 -8.18 -15.75
C GLY A 422 5.65 -7.08 -15.18
N LEU A 423 5.53 -5.84 -15.65
CA LEU A 423 6.25 -4.70 -15.07
C LEU A 423 5.89 -4.53 -13.59
N ASP A 424 6.91 -4.47 -12.72
CA ASP A 424 6.71 -4.40 -11.28
C ASP A 424 6.68 -2.96 -10.75
N LEU A 425 7.56 -2.08 -11.22
CA LEU A 425 7.66 -0.68 -10.80
C LEU A 425 7.63 0.25 -12.01
N ALA A 426 7.01 1.43 -11.87
CA ALA A 426 6.91 2.40 -12.97
C ALA A 426 7.24 3.81 -12.48
N ILE A 427 8.25 4.44 -13.07
CA ILE A 427 8.58 5.85 -12.84
C ILE A 427 7.71 6.70 -13.76
N VAL A 428 6.79 7.46 -13.14
CA VAL A 428 5.68 8.12 -13.84
C VAL A 428 5.31 9.47 -13.21
N ASN A 429 4.71 10.33 -14.03
CA ASN A 429 3.99 11.49 -13.55
C ASN A 429 2.56 11.13 -13.16
N ILE A 430 2.35 10.84 -11.88
CA ILE A 430 1.10 10.30 -11.35
C ILE A 430 -0.09 11.23 -11.63
N GLU A 431 0.10 12.55 -11.53
CA GLU A 431 -0.96 13.55 -11.76
C GLU A 431 -1.47 13.59 -13.21
N LYS A 432 -0.68 13.06 -14.15
CA LYS A 432 -0.97 13.13 -15.60
C LYS A 432 -1.29 11.78 -16.23
N LEU A 433 -1.28 10.71 -15.47
CA LEU A 433 -1.65 9.40 -15.96
C LEU A 433 -3.16 9.37 -16.24
N LYS A 434 -3.51 9.05 -17.49
CA LYS A 434 -4.89 8.76 -17.88
C LYS A 434 -5.19 7.29 -17.63
N ARG A 435 -6.40 7.00 -17.17
CA ARG A 435 -6.91 5.63 -17.08
C ARG A 435 -6.99 5.02 -18.46
N TYR A 436 -6.51 3.79 -18.65
CA TYR A 436 -6.55 3.12 -19.96
C TYR A 436 -7.98 3.08 -20.51
N ALA A 437 -8.96 2.68 -19.67
CA ALA A 437 -10.38 2.65 -19.99
C ALA A 437 -11.00 4.02 -20.34
N GLY A 438 -10.36 5.13 -19.94
CA GLY A 438 -10.82 6.48 -20.24
C GLY A 438 -10.29 7.06 -21.56
N ILE A 439 -9.35 6.38 -22.23
CA ILE A 439 -8.78 6.84 -23.51
C ILE A 439 -9.74 6.46 -24.65
N SER A 440 -9.96 7.34 -25.63
CA SER A 440 -10.84 7.01 -26.77
C SER A 440 -10.30 5.85 -27.61
N ALA A 441 -11.17 5.07 -28.25
CA ALA A 441 -10.76 3.92 -29.06
C ALA A 441 -9.79 4.30 -30.18
N GLU A 442 -10.03 5.43 -30.83
CA GLU A 442 -9.13 5.99 -31.87
C GLU A 442 -7.74 6.32 -31.29
N GLU A 443 -7.68 7.01 -30.15
CA GLU A 443 -6.40 7.36 -29.52
C GLU A 443 -5.64 6.13 -29.02
N ARG A 444 -6.34 5.11 -28.52
CA ARG A 444 -5.73 3.82 -28.14
C ARG A 444 -5.13 3.13 -29.35
N GLU A 445 -5.87 3.00 -30.43
CA GLU A 445 -5.40 2.34 -31.66
C GLU A 445 -4.15 3.05 -32.21
N LEU A 446 -4.17 4.39 -32.28
CA LEU A 446 -3.02 5.17 -32.72
C LEU A 446 -1.80 5.02 -31.80
N ALA A 447 -2.00 4.96 -30.48
CA ALA A 447 -0.93 4.74 -29.53
C ALA A 447 -0.38 3.30 -29.60
N GLU A 448 -1.24 2.29 -29.77
CA GLU A 448 -0.84 0.90 -29.93
C GLU A 448 -0.08 0.65 -31.24
N ASP A 449 -0.50 1.29 -32.33
CA ASP A 449 0.23 1.27 -33.60
C ASP A 449 1.68 1.71 -33.41
N LEU A 450 1.90 2.71 -32.55
CA LEU A 450 3.21 3.25 -32.20
C LEU A 450 3.98 2.35 -31.22
N VAL A 451 3.33 1.86 -30.16
CA VAL A 451 3.94 0.96 -29.15
C VAL A 451 4.41 -0.35 -29.78
N PHE A 452 3.58 -0.95 -30.63
CA PHE A 452 3.84 -2.25 -31.25
C PHE A 452 4.51 -2.16 -32.62
N ALA A 453 4.81 -0.94 -33.10
CA ALA A 453 5.33 -0.69 -34.44
C ALA A 453 4.54 -1.44 -35.53
N ARG A 454 3.20 -1.47 -35.43
CA ARG A 454 2.32 -2.22 -36.36
C ARG A 454 2.42 -1.66 -37.78
N ARG A 455 2.83 -0.41 -37.91
CA ARG A 455 2.88 0.33 -39.18
C ARG A 455 4.11 1.24 -39.27
N PRO A 456 4.68 1.43 -40.47
CA PRO A 456 5.82 2.33 -40.68
C PRO A 456 5.44 3.82 -40.52
N ASP A 457 4.18 4.20 -40.70
CA ASP A 457 3.69 5.58 -40.60
C ASP A 457 3.04 5.91 -39.24
N ALA A 458 3.14 5.01 -38.25
CA ALA A 458 2.49 5.16 -36.95
C ALA A 458 2.84 6.47 -36.23
N ALA A 459 4.13 6.82 -36.17
CA ALA A 459 4.59 8.06 -35.54
C ALA A 459 4.04 9.32 -36.22
N ALA A 460 3.97 9.31 -37.56
CA ALA A 460 3.45 10.43 -38.34
C ALA A 460 1.93 10.62 -38.13
N ARG A 461 1.15 9.52 -38.13
CA ARG A 461 -0.30 9.53 -37.85
C ARG A 461 -0.59 9.99 -36.43
N PHE A 462 0.14 9.46 -35.45
CA PHE A 462 0.02 9.86 -34.06
C PHE A 462 0.31 11.36 -33.90
N ALA A 463 1.43 11.84 -34.45
CA ALA A 463 1.78 13.26 -34.38
C ALA A 463 0.76 14.16 -35.10
N ALA A 464 0.22 13.74 -36.25
CA ALA A 464 -0.78 14.51 -37.00
C ALA A 464 -2.06 14.74 -36.17
N ARG A 465 -2.54 13.70 -35.45
CA ARG A 465 -3.73 13.79 -34.59
C ARG A 465 -3.62 14.84 -33.48
N TYR A 466 -2.39 15.13 -33.03
CA TYR A 466 -2.10 16.10 -31.98
C TYR A 466 -1.44 17.40 -32.48
N ARG A 467 -1.29 17.56 -33.80
CA ARG A 467 -0.69 18.77 -34.42
C ARG A 467 -1.64 19.97 -34.36
N ASP A 468 -2.94 19.72 -34.51
CA ASP A 468 -4.00 20.74 -34.45
C ASP A 468 -4.75 20.76 -33.11
N ALA A 469 -4.45 19.80 -32.23
CA ALA A 469 -5.01 19.75 -30.88
C ALA A 469 -4.35 20.82 -30.00
N LYS A 470 -4.84 22.06 -30.05
CA LYS A 470 -4.62 23.04 -28.98
C LYS A 470 -4.92 22.36 -27.66
N LYS A 471 -4.00 22.52 -26.69
CA LYS A 471 -4.08 22.10 -25.29
C LYS A 471 -5.53 21.90 -24.85
N GLY A 472 -6.03 20.68 -24.99
CA GLY A 472 -7.39 20.35 -24.59
C GLY A 472 -7.49 20.60 -23.09
N PRO A 473 -8.60 21.19 -22.59
CA PRO A 473 -8.81 21.24 -21.15
C PRO A 473 -8.73 19.80 -20.60
N ALA A 474 -8.15 19.67 -19.41
CA ALA A 474 -8.30 18.46 -18.60
C ALA A 474 -9.76 18.03 -18.67
N ALA A 475 -10.02 16.79 -19.09
CA ALA A 475 -11.33 16.20 -19.39
C ALA A 475 -12.49 17.01 -18.82
N ALA A 476 -12.90 18.04 -19.55
CA ALA A 476 -14.12 18.75 -19.24
C ALA A 476 -15.23 17.79 -19.62
N ALA A 477 -16.17 17.56 -18.69
CA ALA A 477 -17.42 16.90 -18.98
C ALA A 477 -17.94 17.40 -20.33
N ALA A 478 -18.40 16.48 -21.19
CA ALA A 478 -18.95 16.85 -22.49
C ALA A 478 -19.93 18.04 -22.30
N PRO A 479 -19.75 19.17 -23.01
CA PRO A 479 -20.50 20.40 -22.73
C PRO A 479 -22.02 20.27 -22.82
N ASP A 480 -22.51 19.20 -23.46
CA ASP A 480 -23.94 18.89 -23.66
C ASP A 480 -24.42 17.64 -22.91
N ALA A 481 -23.64 17.10 -21.96
CA ALA A 481 -24.09 15.97 -21.16
C ALA A 481 -25.24 16.39 -20.24
N SER A 482 -26.33 15.62 -20.22
CA SER A 482 -27.41 15.82 -19.23
C SER A 482 -26.84 15.72 -17.81
N PRO A 483 -27.46 16.37 -16.79
CA PRO A 483 -27.01 16.26 -15.41
C PRO A 483 -26.83 14.80 -14.92
N ALA A 484 -27.68 13.89 -15.39
CA ALA A 484 -27.58 12.46 -15.10
C ALA A 484 -26.33 11.83 -15.72
N GLU A 485 -26.01 12.18 -16.96
CA GLU A 485 -24.84 11.67 -17.66
C GLU A 485 -23.55 12.29 -17.11
N ALA A 486 -23.56 13.57 -16.74
CA ALA A 486 -22.45 14.23 -16.06
C ALA A 486 -22.13 13.55 -14.71
N LEU A 487 -23.16 13.24 -13.90
CA LEU A 487 -22.99 12.51 -12.64
C LEU A 487 -22.46 11.09 -12.88
N ARG A 488 -22.99 10.39 -13.89
CA ARG A 488 -22.52 9.05 -14.28
C ARG A 488 -21.04 9.06 -14.68
N LEU A 489 -20.63 10.01 -15.52
CA LEU A 489 -19.26 10.16 -15.98
C LEU A 489 -18.30 10.57 -14.85
N ALA A 490 -18.75 11.42 -13.92
CA ALA A 490 -17.95 11.79 -12.75
C ALA A 490 -17.64 10.58 -11.86
N VAL A 491 -18.65 9.73 -11.59
CA VAL A 491 -18.49 8.49 -10.82
C VAL A 491 -17.62 7.48 -11.59
N LEU A 492 -17.88 7.28 -12.88
CA LEU A 492 -17.08 6.38 -13.73
C LEU A 492 -15.60 6.82 -13.79
N GLY A 493 -15.35 8.12 -13.89
CA GLY A 493 -14.01 8.71 -13.94
C GLY A 493 -13.33 8.86 -12.58
N GLY A 494 -14.01 8.57 -11.46
CA GLY A 494 -13.44 8.70 -10.11
C GLY A 494 -13.13 10.14 -9.70
N THR A 495 -13.84 11.12 -10.25
CA THR A 495 -13.64 12.54 -9.93
C THR A 495 -14.76 13.07 -9.03
N ARG A 496 -14.40 13.85 -8.01
CA ARG A 496 -15.36 14.57 -7.17
C ARG A 496 -15.83 15.90 -7.81
N ALA A 497 -15.13 16.37 -8.83
CA ALA A 497 -15.46 17.62 -9.51
C ALA A 497 -16.79 17.50 -10.25
N GLY A 498 -17.65 18.51 -10.14
CA GLY A 498 -18.95 18.55 -10.81
C GLY A 498 -20.06 17.70 -10.17
N ILE A 499 -19.75 16.84 -9.19
CA ILE A 499 -20.75 15.97 -8.54
C ILE A 499 -21.83 16.81 -7.84
N ALA A 500 -21.45 17.80 -7.04
CA ALA A 500 -22.41 18.62 -6.29
C ALA A 500 -23.34 19.42 -7.21
N GLU A 501 -22.81 19.92 -8.33
CA GLU A 501 -23.56 20.68 -9.33
C GLU A 501 -24.55 19.79 -10.09
N ALA A 502 -24.11 18.61 -10.51
CA ALA A 502 -24.94 17.61 -11.17
C ALA A 502 -26.06 17.10 -10.25
N VAL A 503 -25.74 16.82 -8.98
CA VAL A 503 -26.71 16.42 -7.96
C VAL A 503 -27.75 17.53 -7.72
N ALA A 504 -27.31 18.78 -7.54
CA ALA A 504 -28.23 19.91 -7.33
C ALA A 504 -29.16 20.17 -8.53
N ALA A 505 -28.70 19.90 -9.76
CA ALA A 505 -29.52 19.99 -10.95
C ALA A 505 -30.56 18.86 -11.01
N LEU A 506 -30.16 17.61 -10.73
CA LEU A 506 -31.04 16.45 -10.73
C LEU A 506 -32.12 16.50 -9.65
N LEU A 507 -31.78 17.02 -8.46
CA LEU A 507 -32.74 17.18 -7.35
C LEU A 507 -33.91 18.11 -7.68
N LYS A 508 -33.86 18.89 -8.77
CA LYS A 508 -34.98 19.71 -9.24
C LYS A 508 -36.07 18.90 -9.95
N THR A 509 -35.71 17.73 -10.49
CA THR A 509 -36.59 16.94 -11.37
C THR A 509 -36.73 15.47 -10.96
N GLU A 510 -35.82 14.96 -10.13
CA GLU A 510 -35.75 13.54 -9.74
C GLU A 510 -35.71 13.37 -8.22
N ASN A 511 -36.23 12.24 -7.73
CA ASN A 511 -36.11 11.87 -6.32
C ASN A 511 -34.66 11.47 -6.00
N PRO A 512 -34.09 11.87 -4.83
CA PRO A 512 -32.76 11.45 -4.40
C PRO A 512 -32.46 9.94 -4.56
N LEU A 513 -33.44 9.07 -4.31
CA LEU A 513 -33.28 7.61 -4.45
C LEU A 513 -33.16 7.16 -5.91
N ASP A 514 -33.87 7.82 -6.83
CA ASP A 514 -33.79 7.53 -8.26
C ASP A 514 -32.43 7.97 -8.83
N ILE A 515 -31.85 9.03 -8.27
CA ILE A 515 -30.50 9.49 -8.61
C ILE A 515 -29.45 8.46 -8.14
N ILE A 516 -29.61 7.89 -6.94
CA ILE A 516 -28.71 6.84 -6.43
C ILE A 516 -28.85 5.58 -7.29
N ASN A 517 -30.07 5.04 -7.41
CA ASN A 517 -30.32 3.78 -8.13
C ASN A 517 -30.14 3.91 -9.65
N GLY A 518 -30.20 5.12 -10.19
CA GLY A 518 -30.02 5.44 -11.60
C GLY A 518 -28.56 5.73 -11.96
N PRO A 519 -28.15 7.00 -12.14
CA PRO A 519 -26.82 7.37 -12.63
C PRO A 519 -25.66 6.84 -11.76
N VAL A 520 -25.76 6.88 -10.43
CA VAL A 520 -24.66 6.45 -9.54
C VAL A 520 -24.45 4.94 -9.59
N MET A 521 -25.50 4.13 -9.39
CA MET A 521 -25.39 2.67 -9.43
C MET A 521 -25.10 2.13 -10.84
N ARG A 522 -25.60 2.76 -11.91
CA ARG A 522 -25.21 2.40 -13.29
C ARG A 522 -23.72 2.62 -13.54
N ALA A 523 -23.15 3.71 -13.04
CA ALA A 523 -21.71 3.94 -13.13
C ALA A 523 -20.93 2.86 -12.36
N MET A 524 -21.35 2.53 -11.14
CA MET A 524 -20.69 1.48 -10.34
C MET A 524 -20.80 0.08 -10.94
N ALA A 525 -21.91 -0.25 -11.60
CA ALA A 525 -22.05 -1.50 -12.34
C ALA A 525 -21.07 -1.59 -13.52
N GLU A 526 -20.89 -0.51 -14.26
CA GLU A 526 -19.92 -0.41 -15.35
C GLU A 526 -18.47 -0.48 -14.84
N VAL A 527 -18.16 0.19 -13.72
CA VAL A 527 -16.86 0.05 -13.03
C VAL A 527 -16.60 -1.42 -12.66
N GLY A 528 -17.60 -2.11 -12.11
CA GLY A 528 -17.49 -3.53 -11.77
C GLY A 528 -17.24 -4.42 -13.00
N LYS A 529 -17.87 -4.11 -14.13
CA LYS A 529 -17.63 -4.81 -15.40
C LYS A 529 -16.22 -4.57 -15.93
N GLN A 530 -15.76 -3.32 -15.94
CA GLN A 530 -14.43 -2.93 -16.41
C GLN A 530 -13.32 -3.52 -15.53
N PHE A 531 -13.56 -3.62 -14.22
CA PHE A 531 -12.66 -4.33 -13.30
C PHE A 531 -12.61 -5.83 -13.61
N ALA A 532 -13.77 -6.46 -13.85
CA ALA A 532 -13.84 -7.90 -14.14
C ALA A 532 -13.15 -8.31 -15.45
N CYS A 533 -13.08 -7.42 -16.46
CA CYS A 533 -12.35 -7.66 -17.70
C CYS A 533 -10.90 -7.15 -17.70
N GLY A 534 -10.42 -6.59 -16.58
CA GLY A 534 -9.04 -6.09 -16.44
C GLY A 534 -8.77 -4.74 -17.09
N ASP A 535 -9.82 -3.98 -17.42
CA ASP A 535 -9.73 -2.63 -17.99
C ASP A 535 -9.56 -1.53 -16.92
N LEU A 536 -9.96 -1.82 -15.68
CA LEU A 536 -9.70 -0.98 -14.50
C LEU A 536 -8.86 -1.74 -13.47
N ILE A 537 -7.96 -1.02 -12.81
CA ILE A 537 -7.19 -1.53 -11.65
C ILE A 537 -7.89 -1.15 -10.34
N VAL A 538 -7.55 -1.83 -9.23
CA VAL A 538 -8.21 -1.64 -7.92
C VAL A 538 -8.17 -0.18 -7.47
N THR A 539 -7.06 0.53 -7.67
CA THR A 539 -6.96 1.96 -7.29
C THR A 539 -7.95 2.84 -8.04
N GLU A 540 -8.24 2.51 -9.30
CA GLU A 540 -9.23 3.23 -10.11
C GLU A 540 -10.66 2.92 -9.66
N VAL A 541 -10.93 1.67 -9.28
CA VAL A 541 -12.19 1.25 -8.66
C VAL A 541 -12.42 1.98 -7.33
N LEU A 542 -11.39 2.11 -6.50
CA LEU A 542 -11.46 2.83 -5.22
C LEU A 542 -11.76 4.32 -5.42
N GLN A 543 -11.13 4.97 -6.38
CA GLN A 543 -11.42 6.36 -6.74
C GLN A 543 -12.86 6.53 -7.26
N SER A 544 -13.36 5.59 -8.07
CA SER A 544 -14.76 5.58 -8.51
C SER A 544 -15.74 5.35 -7.35
N ALA A 545 -15.38 4.49 -6.39
CA ALA A 545 -16.14 4.30 -5.16
C ALA A 545 -16.17 5.56 -4.28
N GLU A 546 -15.05 6.28 -4.18
CA GLU A 546 -14.97 7.58 -3.47
C GLU A 546 -15.82 8.66 -4.14
N ALA A 547 -15.86 8.69 -5.48
CA ALA A 547 -16.74 9.58 -6.23
C ALA A 547 -18.23 9.21 -6.03
N ALA A 548 -18.57 7.91 -6.04
CA ALA A 548 -19.92 7.44 -5.73
C ALA A 548 -20.33 7.81 -4.29
N LYS A 549 -19.42 7.65 -3.32
CA LYS A 549 -19.63 8.07 -1.94
C LYS A 549 -19.89 9.58 -1.84
N ALA A 550 -19.10 10.40 -2.53
CA ALA A 550 -19.32 11.84 -2.58
C ALA A 550 -20.68 12.22 -3.18
N ALA A 551 -21.15 11.50 -4.21
CA ALA A 551 -22.47 11.69 -4.79
C ALA A 551 -23.60 11.36 -3.79
N VAL A 552 -23.48 10.24 -3.08
CA VAL A 552 -24.43 9.85 -2.02
C VAL A 552 -24.43 10.88 -0.89
N THR A 553 -23.26 11.33 -0.44
CA THR A 553 -23.13 12.38 0.58
C THR A 553 -23.79 13.69 0.16
N ALA A 554 -23.66 14.09 -1.11
CA ALA A 554 -24.32 15.28 -1.63
C ALA A 554 -25.87 15.17 -1.65
N LEU A 555 -26.41 13.95 -1.67
CA LEU A 555 -27.85 13.67 -1.64
C LEU A 555 -28.42 13.58 -0.22
N GLU A 556 -27.58 13.43 0.82
CA GLU A 556 -28.00 13.29 2.22
C GLU A 556 -28.92 14.41 2.73
N PRO A 557 -28.67 15.70 2.45
CA PRO A 557 -29.55 16.78 2.94
C PRO A 557 -30.96 16.68 2.36
N ALA A 558 -31.08 16.29 1.09
CA ALA A 558 -32.37 16.11 0.43
C ALA A 558 -33.10 14.86 0.94
N LEU A 559 -32.37 13.79 1.27
CA LEU A 559 -32.91 12.59 1.91
C LEU A 559 -33.46 12.87 3.32
N LYS A 560 -32.84 13.77 4.09
CA LYS A 560 -33.24 14.12 5.48
C LYS A 560 -34.34 15.19 5.58
N ALA A 561 -34.73 15.81 4.47
CA ALA A 561 -35.64 16.96 4.47
C ALA A 561 -37.09 16.62 4.88
N GLN A 562 -37.45 15.34 5.02
CA GLN A 562 -38.76 14.93 5.51
C GLN A 562 -38.71 14.71 7.03
N LYS A 563 -39.41 15.54 7.80
CA LYS A 563 -39.59 15.34 9.25
C LYS A 563 -40.78 14.43 9.51
N ALA A 564 -40.50 13.17 9.82
CA ALA A 564 -41.48 12.23 10.33
C ALA A 564 -41.55 12.25 11.88
N PRO A 565 -42.70 11.91 12.49
CA PRO A 565 -42.82 11.73 13.94
C PRO A 565 -41.91 10.60 14.43
N ARG A 566 -41.44 10.65 15.69
CA ARG A 566 -40.58 9.60 16.27
C ARG A 566 -41.29 8.23 16.28
N ARG A 567 -40.65 7.18 15.72
CA ARG A 567 -41.24 5.85 15.50
C ARG A 567 -40.58 4.69 16.24
N GLY A 568 -39.32 4.82 16.66
CA GLY A 568 -38.58 3.75 17.36
C GLY A 568 -37.07 3.89 17.21
N ARG A 569 -36.29 2.94 17.72
CA ARG A 569 -34.82 2.87 17.62
C ARG A 569 -34.35 1.73 16.72
N VAL A 570 -33.35 1.99 15.87
CA VAL A 570 -32.74 0.98 14.99
C VAL A 570 -31.24 0.95 15.20
N LEU A 571 -30.71 -0.25 15.41
CA LEU A 571 -29.27 -0.49 15.49
C LEU A 571 -28.77 -1.00 14.13
N LEU A 572 -27.79 -0.35 13.52
CA LEU A 572 -27.23 -0.74 12.22
C LEU A 572 -25.75 -1.14 12.36
N ALA A 573 -25.36 -2.22 11.69
CA ALA A 573 -23.96 -2.66 11.64
C ALA A 573 -23.63 -3.34 10.30
N THR A 574 -22.41 -3.12 9.82
CA THR A 574 -21.82 -3.98 8.81
C THR A 574 -21.07 -5.11 9.52
N VAL A 575 -21.38 -6.35 9.14
CA VAL A 575 -20.91 -7.55 9.85
C VAL A 575 -19.39 -7.75 9.78
N LYS A 576 -18.87 -8.59 10.68
CA LYS A 576 -17.46 -8.92 10.78
C LYS A 576 -16.83 -9.26 9.44
N GLY A 577 -15.65 -8.69 9.18
CA GLY A 577 -14.92 -8.90 7.93
C GLY A 577 -15.38 -8.04 6.76
N ASP A 578 -16.46 -7.27 6.91
CA ASP A 578 -17.00 -6.43 5.84
C ASP A 578 -16.80 -4.94 6.14
N VAL A 579 -16.24 -4.21 5.17
CA VAL A 579 -15.88 -2.78 5.28
C VAL A 579 -16.84 -1.86 4.55
N HIS A 580 -17.78 -2.42 3.78
CA HIS A 580 -18.62 -1.63 2.90
C HIS A 580 -19.74 -0.97 3.71
N ASP A 581 -19.79 0.37 3.69
CA ASP A 581 -20.67 1.17 4.54
C ASP A 581 -21.76 1.95 3.78
N ILE A 582 -21.65 2.11 2.47
CA ILE A 582 -22.57 2.95 1.67
C ILE A 582 -24.03 2.51 1.84
N GLY A 583 -24.30 1.20 1.70
CA GLY A 583 -25.66 0.66 1.84
C GLY A 583 -26.22 0.85 3.26
N LYS A 584 -25.41 0.58 4.29
CA LYS A 584 -25.78 0.78 5.70
C LYS A 584 -26.09 2.24 5.99
N ASN A 585 -25.25 3.16 5.53
CA ASN A 585 -25.42 4.60 5.77
C ASN A 585 -26.70 5.10 5.11
N LEU A 586 -26.99 4.64 3.88
CA LEU A 586 -28.23 4.98 3.18
C LEU A 586 -29.47 4.49 3.94
N VAL A 587 -29.44 3.26 4.46
CA VAL A 587 -30.50 2.72 5.34
C VAL A 587 -30.63 3.60 6.58
N GLY A 588 -29.53 3.97 7.22
CA GLY A 588 -29.54 4.87 8.38
C GLY A 588 -30.22 6.20 8.09
N ILE A 589 -29.82 6.88 7.01
CA ILE A 589 -30.40 8.17 6.60
C ILE A 589 -31.90 8.06 6.31
N ILE A 590 -32.33 6.98 5.64
CA ILE A 590 -33.75 6.75 5.32
C ILE A 590 -34.55 6.50 6.59
N PHE A 591 -34.03 5.71 7.53
CA PHE A 591 -34.69 5.45 8.81
C PHE A 591 -34.76 6.72 9.68
N GLU A 592 -33.69 7.50 9.75
CA GLU A 592 -33.68 8.82 10.43
C GLU A 592 -34.73 9.76 9.84
N SER A 593 -34.80 9.88 8.50
CA SER A 593 -35.80 10.74 7.84
C SER A 593 -37.24 10.22 8.03
N ASN A 594 -37.42 8.95 8.37
CA ASN A 594 -38.72 8.37 8.68
C ASN A 594 -39.03 8.29 10.18
N GLY A 595 -38.22 8.98 11.00
CA GLY A 595 -38.49 9.21 12.42
C GLY A 595 -37.92 8.15 13.36
N PHE A 596 -36.99 7.31 12.90
CA PHE A 596 -36.28 6.37 13.77
C PHE A 596 -35.02 7.00 14.38
N ASP A 597 -34.71 6.63 15.61
CA ASP A 597 -33.43 6.90 16.30
C ASP A 597 -32.42 5.84 15.85
N VAL A 598 -31.43 6.22 15.04
CA VAL A 598 -30.47 5.27 14.45
C VAL A 598 -29.17 5.26 15.24
N GLU A 599 -28.81 4.09 15.77
CA GLU A 599 -27.51 3.81 16.37
C GLU A 599 -26.65 3.00 15.38
N ASP A 600 -25.59 3.62 14.86
CA ASP A 600 -24.71 3.00 13.88
C ASP A 600 -23.41 2.52 14.54
N LEU A 601 -23.18 1.21 14.54
CA LEU A 601 -21.98 0.58 15.11
C LEU A 601 -20.78 0.59 14.15
N GLY A 602 -20.97 1.07 12.92
CA GLY A 602 -19.91 1.15 11.91
C GLY A 602 -19.69 -0.16 11.16
N VAL A 603 -18.43 -0.44 10.81
CA VAL A 603 -18.03 -1.54 9.94
C VAL A 603 -17.15 -2.56 10.63
N LYS A 604 -17.09 -3.79 10.09
CA LYS A 604 -16.34 -4.93 10.63
C LYS A 604 -16.72 -5.30 12.07
N VAL A 605 -17.98 -5.09 12.47
CA VAL A 605 -18.42 -5.27 13.85
C VAL A 605 -18.56 -6.76 14.18
N ALA A 606 -17.97 -7.20 15.31
CA ALA A 606 -18.04 -8.60 15.71
C ALA A 606 -19.46 -8.99 16.18
N PRO A 607 -19.90 -10.25 15.98
CA PRO A 607 -21.18 -10.75 16.48
C PRO A 607 -21.45 -10.44 17.96
N GLU A 608 -20.41 -10.57 18.80
CA GLU A 608 -20.47 -10.35 20.24
C GLU A 608 -20.68 -8.87 20.58
N ASP A 609 -20.03 -7.97 19.84
CA ASP A 609 -20.17 -6.52 20.01
C ASP A 609 -21.56 -6.03 19.59
N ILE A 610 -22.10 -6.56 18.49
CA ILE A 610 -23.47 -6.28 18.05
C ILE A 610 -24.47 -6.73 19.12
N ALA A 611 -24.29 -7.93 19.68
CA ALA A 611 -25.15 -8.44 20.74
C ALA A 611 -25.05 -7.64 22.03
N ALA A 612 -23.84 -7.23 22.43
CA ALA A 612 -23.62 -6.40 23.61
C ALA A 612 -24.26 -5.00 23.45
N ALA A 613 -24.09 -4.37 22.29
CA ALA A 613 -24.70 -3.09 21.96
C ALA A 613 -26.23 -3.20 21.97
N ALA A 614 -26.79 -4.21 21.31
CA ALA A 614 -28.24 -4.45 21.29
C ALA A 614 -28.82 -4.71 22.70
N ALA A 615 -28.10 -5.44 23.55
CA ALA A 615 -28.51 -5.67 24.94
C ALA A 615 -28.54 -4.36 25.76
N LYS A 616 -27.60 -3.45 25.49
CA LYS A 616 -27.49 -2.15 26.16
C LYS A 616 -28.53 -1.14 25.67
N SER A 617 -28.69 -0.99 24.36
CA SER A 617 -29.54 0.05 23.77
C SER A 617 -30.98 -0.36 23.52
N ARG A 618 -31.26 -1.67 23.60
CA ARG A 618 -32.57 -2.31 23.36
C ARG A 618 -33.29 -1.73 22.14
N PRO A 619 -32.72 -1.90 20.93
CA PRO A 619 -33.31 -1.36 19.72
C PRO A 619 -34.58 -2.11 19.32
N ASP A 620 -35.52 -1.42 18.68
CA ASP A 620 -36.74 -2.03 18.13
C ASP A 620 -36.42 -2.88 16.89
N PHE A 621 -35.35 -2.54 16.16
CA PHE A 621 -34.87 -3.29 15.00
C PHE A 621 -33.34 -3.37 14.99
N ILE A 622 -32.79 -4.49 14.52
CA ILE A 622 -31.36 -4.61 14.20
C ILE A 622 -31.24 -4.76 12.69
N GLY A 623 -30.41 -3.94 12.04
CA GLY A 623 -30.08 -4.03 10.63
C GLY A 623 -28.65 -4.50 10.41
N LEU A 624 -28.49 -5.59 9.66
CA LEU A 624 -27.18 -6.13 9.27
C LEU A 624 -26.94 -5.98 7.77
N SER A 625 -25.80 -5.39 7.41
CA SER A 625 -25.35 -5.24 6.03
C SER A 625 -24.12 -6.11 5.73
N GLY A 626 -24.09 -6.71 4.54
CA GLY A 626 -22.94 -7.48 4.06
C GLY A 626 -22.92 -7.58 2.53
N LEU A 627 -21.76 -7.29 1.95
CA LEU A 627 -21.55 -7.27 0.51
C LEU A 627 -20.89 -8.56 -0.01
N LEU A 628 -20.09 -9.25 0.81
CA LEU A 628 -19.39 -10.47 0.40
C LEU A 628 -20.12 -11.73 0.87
N VAL A 629 -19.95 -12.83 0.13
CA VAL A 629 -20.56 -14.14 0.47
C VAL A 629 -20.12 -14.62 1.86
N ARG A 630 -18.84 -14.48 2.21
CA ARG A 630 -18.33 -14.81 3.57
C ARG A 630 -18.87 -13.88 4.65
N SER A 631 -19.18 -12.63 4.31
CA SER A 631 -19.85 -11.71 5.23
C SER A 631 -21.28 -12.16 5.53
N CYS A 632 -22.01 -12.70 4.55
CA CYS A 632 -23.35 -13.24 4.77
C CYS A 632 -23.35 -14.40 5.79
N GLU A 633 -22.30 -15.22 5.85
CA GLU A 633 -22.15 -16.24 6.90
C GLU A 633 -22.01 -15.64 8.30
N GLN A 634 -21.35 -14.47 8.43
CA GLN A 634 -21.25 -13.77 9.70
C GLN A 634 -22.60 -13.26 10.19
N MET A 635 -23.56 -12.97 9.30
CA MET A 635 -24.94 -12.66 9.72
C MET A 635 -25.60 -13.85 10.43
N THR A 636 -25.33 -15.09 10.01
CA THR A 636 -25.80 -16.30 10.71
C THR A 636 -25.17 -16.43 12.09
N VAL A 637 -23.88 -16.10 12.23
CA VAL A 637 -23.20 -16.12 13.53
C VAL A 637 -23.78 -15.04 14.45
N THR A 638 -23.97 -13.82 13.95
CA THR A 638 -24.61 -12.72 14.70
C THR A 638 -26.02 -13.09 15.16
N ALA A 639 -26.84 -13.69 14.28
CA ALA A 639 -28.16 -14.20 14.65
C ALA A 639 -28.09 -15.19 15.83
N ARG A 640 -27.12 -16.11 15.82
CA ARG A 640 -26.91 -17.08 16.90
C ARG A 640 -26.49 -16.42 18.21
N GLU A 641 -25.57 -15.45 18.15
CA GLU A 641 -25.11 -14.73 19.35
C GLU A 641 -26.22 -13.86 19.95
N LEU A 642 -27.03 -13.19 19.12
CA LEU A 642 -28.21 -12.46 19.58
C LEU A 642 -29.21 -13.40 20.27
N ALA A 643 -29.45 -14.59 19.71
CA ALA A 643 -30.33 -15.60 20.32
C ALA A 643 -29.78 -16.16 21.64
N LYS A 644 -28.47 -16.33 21.77
CA LYS A 644 -27.79 -16.73 23.03
C LYS A 644 -27.91 -15.64 24.10
N ALA A 645 -27.81 -14.37 23.70
CA ALA A 645 -28.01 -13.22 24.57
C ALA A 645 -29.47 -13.00 24.97
N GLY A 646 -30.41 -13.80 24.47
CA GLY A 646 -31.83 -13.72 24.79
C GLY A 646 -32.56 -12.56 24.09
N LEU A 647 -31.98 -12.00 23.02
CA LEU A 647 -32.59 -10.94 22.23
C LEU A 647 -33.46 -11.52 21.11
N ASP A 648 -34.63 -10.92 20.89
CA ASP A 648 -35.64 -11.37 19.93
C ASP A 648 -36.23 -10.24 19.07
N CYS A 649 -35.62 -9.04 19.11
CA CYS A 649 -36.05 -7.92 18.29
C CYS A 649 -35.88 -8.26 16.79
N PRO A 650 -36.76 -7.77 15.91
CA PRO A 650 -36.72 -8.07 14.49
C PRO A 650 -35.39 -7.70 13.82
N LEU A 651 -34.88 -8.64 13.03
CA LEU A 651 -33.61 -8.54 12.32
C LEU A 651 -33.86 -8.25 10.84
N LEU A 652 -33.40 -7.10 10.35
CA LEU A 652 -33.39 -6.72 8.94
C LEU A 652 -32.02 -7.11 8.36
N VAL A 653 -31.98 -8.01 7.38
CA VAL A 653 -30.74 -8.44 6.73
C VAL A 653 -30.75 -8.07 5.26
N GLY A 654 -29.64 -7.52 4.76
CA GLY A 654 -29.52 -7.08 3.37
C GLY A 654 -28.09 -6.91 2.90
N GLY A 655 -27.94 -6.67 1.60
CA GLY A 655 -26.66 -6.44 0.94
C GLY A 655 -26.50 -7.27 -0.34
N ALA A 656 -25.57 -6.87 -1.20
CA ALA A 656 -25.54 -7.28 -2.61
C ALA A 656 -25.35 -8.79 -2.82
N ALA A 657 -24.65 -9.49 -1.92
CA ALA A 657 -24.44 -10.94 -2.00
C ALA A 657 -25.53 -11.77 -1.29
N LEU A 658 -26.43 -11.13 -0.54
CA LEU A 658 -27.46 -11.83 0.22
C LEU A 658 -28.66 -12.17 -0.68
N THR A 659 -29.26 -13.34 -0.48
CA THR A 659 -30.45 -13.77 -1.23
C THR A 659 -31.58 -14.18 -0.28
N PRO A 660 -32.86 -14.12 -0.71
CA PRO A 660 -33.98 -14.57 0.10
C PRO A 660 -33.80 -16.02 0.59
N LYS A 661 -33.35 -16.90 -0.31
CA LYS A 661 -33.10 -18.32 -0.02
C LYS A 661 -32.03 -18.53 1.07
N PHE A 662 -30.93 -17.77 1.02
CA PHE A 662 -29.88 -17.85 2.04
C PHE A 662 -30.40 -17.38 3.40
N THR A 663 -31.17 -16.29 3.44
CA THR A 663 -31.78 -15.78 4.67
C THR A 663 -32.69 -16.82 5.33
N GLU A 664 -33.59 -17.43 4.56
CA GLU A 664 -34.54 -18.44 5.06
C GLU A 664 -33.84 -19.72 5.54
N THR A 665 -32.81 -20.16 4.83
CA THR A 665 -32.15 -21.45 5.14
C THR A 665 -31.13 -21.33 6.27
N ASN A 666 -30.41 -20.21 6.36
CA ASN A 666 -29.23 -20.10 7.20
C ASN A 666 -29.37 -19.09 8.35
N ILE A 667 -30.15 -18.01 8.19
CA ILE A 667 -30.25 -16.96 9.22
C ILE A 667 -31.48 -17.20 10.10
N VAL A 668 -32.65 -17.43 9.49
CA VAL A 668 -33.93 -17.67 10.20
C VAL A 668 -33.83 -18.79 11.24
N PRO A 669 -33.25 -19.98 10.96
CA PRO A 669 -33.23 -21.07 11.95
C PRO A 669 -32.33 -20.80 13.16
N ASN A 670 -31.43 -19.84 13.06
CA ASN A 670 -30.46 -19.51 14.11
C ASN A 670 -30.89 -18.33 14.98
N TYR A 671 -32.06 -17.72 14.72
CA TYR A 671 -32.59 -16.58 15.47
C TYR A 671 -33.99 -16.87 16.02
N LYS A 672 -34.28 -16.36 17.22
CA LYS A 672 -35.59 -16.54 17.87
C LYS A 672 -36.60 -15.48 17.45
N GLY A 673 -36.14 -14.29 17.05
CA GLY A 673 -36.97 -13.20 16.55
C GLY A 673 -37.31 -13.31 15.07
N GLN A 674 -38.13 -12.38 14.57
CA GLN A 674 -38.45 -12.30 13.13
C GLN A 674 -37.23 -11.83 12.33
N VAL A 675 -36.92 -12.49 11.22
CA VAL A 675 -35.86 -12.08 10.28
C VAL A 675 -36.52 -11.67 8.96
N PHE A 676 -36.20 -10.49 8.46
CA PHE A 676 -36.68 -9.97 7.18
C PHE A 676 -35.51 -9.77 6.23
N TYR A 677 -35.60 -10.36 5.04
CA TYR A 677 -34.71 -10.03 3.93
C TYR A 677 -35.18 -8.75 3.26
N ALA A 678 -34.31 -7.74 3.16
CA ALA A 678 -34.57 -6.51 2.43
C ALA A 678 -33.65 -6.41 1.22
N LYS A 679 -34.22 -6.35 0.01
CA LYS A 679 -33.46 -6.19 -1.23
C LYS A 679 -32.90 -4.77 -1.38
N ASP A 680 -33.57 -3.79 -0.79
CA ASP A 680 -33.23 -2.38 -0.80
C ASP A 680 -33.68 -1.70 0.49
N ALA A 681 -33.24 -0.46 0.69
CA ALA A 681 -33.51 0.28 1.92
C ALA A 681 -35.00 0.61 2.13
N MET A 682 -35.78 0.75 1.04
CA MET A 682 -37.21 1.06 1.11
C MET A 682 -38.02 -0.16 1.55
N GLU A 683 -37.64 -1.35 1.08
CA GLU A 683 -38.23 -2.61 1.52
C GLU A 683 -37.97 -2.85 3.02
N GLY A 684 -36.74 -2.59 3.48
CA GLY A 684 -36.38 -2.61 4.90
C GLY A 684 -37.22 -1.64 5.74
N LEU A 685 -37.39 -0.40 5.28
CA LEU A 685 -38.25 0.59 5.92
C LEU A 685 -39.72 0.13 5.96
N ASN A 686 -40.24 -0.43 4.87
CA ASN A 686 -41.61 -0.91 4.79
C ASN A 686 -41.91 -2.01 5.82
N TYR A 687 -40.95 -2.92 6.07
CA TYR A 687 -41.08 -3.90 7.15
C TYR A 687 -41.16 -3.25 8.52
N ALA A 688 -40.30 -2.26 8.79
CA ALA A 688 -40.31 -1.54 10.05
C ALA A 688 -41.63 -0.77 10.26
N LEU A 689 -42.12 -0.08 9.23
CA LEU A 689 -43.37 0.69 9.28
C LEU A 689 -44.61 -0.18 9.50
N ARG A 690 -44.68 -1.35 8.86
CA ARG A 690 -45.80 -2.30 9.04
C ARG A 690 -45.87 -2.86 10.45
N LYS A 691 -44.72 -3.11 11.07
CA LYS A 691 -44.65 -3.65 12.44
C LYS A 691 -44.96 -2.60 13.50
N VAL A 692 -44.48 -1.36 13.33
CA VAL A 692 -44.83 -0.22 14.22
C VAL A 692 -46.33 0.12 14.15
N SER A 693 -47.01 -0.19 13.04
CA SER A 693 -48.46 0.01 12.91
C SER A 693 -49.30 -1.14 13.50
N ALA A 694 -48.67 -2.26 13.89
CA ALA A 694 -49.29 -3.46 14.44
C ALA A 694 -49.03 -3.64 15.96
N ALA A 695 -48.18 -2.80 16.55
CA ALA A 695 -47.94 -2.66 17.98
C ALA A 695 -48.66 -1.41 18.50
#